data_AF-A0A1N6WHC1-F1
#
_entry.id   AF-A0A1N6WHC1-F1
#
_cell.length_a   1.000
_cell.length_b   1.000
_cell.length_c   1.000
_cell.angle_alpha   90.00
_cell.angle_beta   90.00
_cell.angle_gamma   90.00
#
_symmetry.space_group_name_H-M   'P 1'
#
loop_
_entity.id
_entity.type
_entity.pdbx_description
1 polymer ?
#
loop_
_entity_poly.entity_id
_entity_poly.type
_entity_poly.pdbx_seq_one_letter_code
_entity_poly.pdbx_strand_id
1 'polypeptide(L)'
;MTPTRILIATAAAAMMGLCALVLPLVISPWHLSFGGSDRTRIMLDHLSAILPHAVAAASGLVLLFATRGTLSIKATGWGVAAGAILVLLFDVAAKISRHFLSSGGDAIDASGFSRLDVAPAIGPVLLALCGGFALRVAVLGNAAFQRREPKRIRGRRALHGNADWMSLAKASKLFGEGGGIVIGECYRVDHDSAASVAFRADNETTWGAGGKSKLLCFDASFGSTHGIAFAGSGGFKTTSVTIPTALKWDGTLVVLDPSNEVAPMVEEHRKTYGRDVFILNPKDPTIGFNALDWIGRHGASKEEDIAAVASWIMSESGRASGHRDDFFRASALQLLTAVIADVCLSGHTDKRNQNLRTVRANLSEPEPKLRARLERIHETSQSDFVKENVATFVNMTPETFSGVYANAIKETHWLSYPNYAALVSGSTFATDDLANGKTDIFIALDLKTLEMHAGLARVMIGTFLNAIYGRDGAMPGRALFLLDEVARLGFMRILETARDAGRKYGISLILLYQSIGQMRESFGGRDAASKWFESASWISFSAINDPETADYISRRCGMTTVEIDKISRSFQAKGTSRTRSTQVASRPLILPHEVLQMRADEQIVFTSGNPPLRCGRALWFRRSELRICLNESRFGQKRKSKSIR
;
A
#
# COMPACT_ATOMS: atom_id res chain seq x y z
N MET A 1 -14.08 23.55 1.91
CA MET A 1 -12.85 24.19 1.37
C MET A 1 -12.17 24.94 2.49
N THR A 2 -10.84 25.03 2.53
CA THR A 2 -10.16 25.86 3.54
C THR A 2 -10.44 27.34 3.29
N PRO A 3 -10.51 28.21 4.33
CA PRO A 3 -10.81 29.63 4.18
C PRO A 3 -9.86 30.33 3.20
N THR A 4 -8.59 29.94 3.17
CA THR A 4 -7.58 30.43 2.22
C THR A 4 -7.95 30.12 0.76
N ARG A 5 -8.54 28.95 0.47
CA ARG A 5 -8.97 28.59 -0.90
C ARG A 5 -10.19 29.37 -1.34
N ILE A 6 -11.09 29.68 -0.41
CA ILE A 6 -12.26 30.54 -0.66
C ILE A 6 -11.77 31.95 -0.99
N LEU A 7 -10.86 32.50 -0.18
CA LEU A 7 -10.28 33.83 -0.39
C LEU A 7 -9.59 33.96 -1.77
N ILE A 8 -8.82 32.94 -2.18
CA ILE A 8 -8.16 32.92 -3.50
C ILE A 8 -9.18 32.88 -4.64
N ALA A 9 -10.23 32.04 -4.51
CA ALA A 9 -11.28 31.95 -5.52
C ALA A 9 -12.06 33.27 -5.65
N THR A 10 -12.41 33.91 -4.53
CA THR A 10 -13.12 35.20 -4.52
C THR A 10 -12.24 36.34 -5.01
N ALA A 11 -10.96 36.37 -4.64
CA ALA A 11 -10.02 37.38 -5.12
C ALA A 11 -9.82 37.31 -6.65
N ALA A 12 -9.73 36.10 -7.21
CA ALA A 12 -9.61 35.90 -8.65
C ALA A 12 -10.85 36.42 -9.40
N ALA A 13 -12.05 36.10 -8.91
CA ALA A 13 -13.31 36.58 -9.49
C ALA A 13 -13.44 38.10 -9.38
N ALA A 14 -13.12 38.67 -8.22
CA ALA A 14 -13.18 40.10 -7.97
C ALA A 14 -12.20 40.90 -8.85
N MET A 15 -10.99 40.39 -9.07
CA MET A 15 -9.99 41.02 -9.93
C MET A 15 -10.46 41.12 -11.39
N MET A 16 -11.04 40.03 -11.92
CA MET A 16 -11.61 40.05 -13.28
C MET A 16 -12.81 41.00 -13.39
N GLY A 17 -13.68 41.02 -12.37
CA GLY A 17 -14.81 41.94 -12.30
C GLY A 17 -14.37 43.41 -12.24
N LEU A 18 -13.35 43.72 -11.44
CA LEU A 18 -12.79 45.08 -11.35
C LEU A 18 -12.21 45.55 -12.69
N CYS A 19 -11.46 44.69 -13.38
CA CYS A 19 -10.94 45.00 -14.72
C CYS A 19 -12.09 45.30 -15.71
N ALA A 20 -13.18 44.53 -15.67
CA ALA A 20 -14.31 44.75 -16.56
C ALA A 20 -15.14 46.00 -16.22
N LEU A 21 -15.19 46.42 -14.95
CA LEU A 21 -15.96 47.59 -14.50
C LEU A 21 -15.19 48.91 -14.67
N VAL A 22 -13.88 48.91 -14.36
CA VAL A 22 -13.08 50.13 -14.32
C VAL A 22 -12.55 50.53 -15.70
N LEU A 23 -12.14 49.57 -16.54
CA LEU A 23 -11.61 49.90 -17.87
C LEU A 23 -12.59 50.70 -18.75
N PRO A 24 -13.88 50.34 -18.85
CA PRO A 24 -14.83 51.12 -19.64
C PRO A 24 -14.90 52.59 -19.21
N LEU A 25 -14.82 52.88 -17.90
CA LEU A 25 -14.84 54.25 -17.36
C LEU A 25 -13.59 55.05 -17.77
N VAL A 26 -12.44 54.39 -17.91
CA VAL A 26 -11.15 55.00 -18.30
C VAL A 26 -11.03 55.16 -19.83
N ILE A 27 -11.66 54.28 -20.60
CA ILE A 27 -11.56 54.23 -22.07
C ILE A 27 -12.66 55.04 -22.75
N SER A 28 -13.84 55.20 -22.12
CA SER A 28 -14.95 56.00 -22.64
C SER A 28 -14.59 57.44 -23.06
N PRO A 29 -13.62 58.15 -22.45
CA PRO A 29 -13.20 59.48 -22.89
C PRO A 29 -12.37 59.49 -24.20
N TRP A 30 -11.86 58.35 -24.68
CA TRP A 30 -10.98 58.31 -25.86
C TRP A 30 -11.66 58.82 -27.13
N HIS A 31 -12.98 58.68 -27.20
CA HIS A 31 -13.81 59.21 -28.29
C HIS A 31 -13.84 60.75 -28.33
N LEU A 32 -13.58 61.43 -27.20
CA LEU A 32 -13.58 62.88 -27.09
C LEU A 32 -12.20 63.50 -27.33
N SER A 33 -11.12 62.75 -27.10
CA SER A 33 -9.74 63.27 -27.16
C SER A 33 -9.00 62.99 -28.47
N PHE A 34 -9.36 61.93 -29.20
CA PHE A 34 -8.71 61.58 -30.47
C PHE A 34 -9.61 61.94 -31.67
N GLY A 35 -9.64 63.24 -32.01
CA GLY A 35 -10.32 63.76 -33.19
C GLY A 35 -9.63 63.32 -34.48
N GLY A 36 -10.09 62.21 -35.08
CA GLY A 36 -9.65 61.72 -36.37
C GLY A 36 -10.80 61.09 -37.16
N SER A 37 -10.56 60.89 -38.47
CA SER A 37 -11.47 60.37 -39.51
C SER A 37 -12.47 59.29 -39.07
N ASP A 38 -13.59 59.11 -39.79
CA ASP A 38 -14.63 58.11 -39.47
C ASP A 38 -14.09 56.69 -39.25
N ARG A 39 -13.02 56.31 -39.95
CA ARG A 39 -12.33 55.04 -39.74
C ARG A 39 -11.68 54.92 -38.36
N THR A 40 -11.14 56.01 -37.83
CA THR A 40 -10.51 56.07 -36.50
C THR A 40 -11.54 55.92 -35.40
N ARG A 41 -12.75 56.50 -35.56
CA ARG A 41 -13.84 56.37 -34.60
C ARG A 41 -14.36 54.94 -34.51
N ILE A 42 -14.64 54.30 -35.64
CA ILE A 42 -15.08 52.90 -35.70
C ILE A 42 -14.03 51.96 -35.08
N MET A 43 -12.74 52.22 -35.32
CA MET A 43 -11.65 51.45 -34.71
C MET A 43 -11.59 51.63 -33.17
N LEU A 44 -11.77 52.86 -32.68
CA LEU A 44 -11.82 53.14 -31.25
C LEU A 44 -13.04 52.52 -30.57
N ASP A 45 -14.20 52.48 -31.24
CA ASP A 45 -15.42 51.82 -30.75
C ASP A 45 -15.24 50.30 -30.63
N HIS A 46 -14.59 49.68 -31.61
CA HIS A 46 -14.26 48.27 -31.54
C HIS A 46 -13.25 47.98 -30.42
N LEU A 47 -12.23 48.83 -30.26
CA LEU A 47 -11.24 48.67 -29.20
C LEU A 47 -11.86 48.85 -27.81
N SER A 48 -12.73 49.84 -27.61
CA SER A 48 -13.38 50.08 -26.32
C SER A 48 -14.35 48.96 -25.92
N ALA A 49 -14.97 48.28 -26.89
CA ALA A 49 -15.80 47.10 -26.65
C ALA A 49 -14.99 45.82 -26.32
N ILE A 50 -13.84 45.62 -26.98
CA ILE A 50 -13.04 44.40 -26.85
C ILE A 50 -12.14 44.44 -25.60
N LEU A 51 -11.53 45.60 -25.30
CA LEU A 51 -10.44 45.73 -24.33
C LEU A 51 -10.81 45.31 -22.89
N PRO A 52 -11.98 45.66 -22.33
CA PRO A 52 -12.37 45.23 -20.97
C PRO A 52 -12.46 43.70 -20.85
N HIS A 53 -13.05 43.04 -21.84
CA HIS A 53 -13.17 41.58 -21.89
C HIS A 53 -11.82 40.91 -22.09
N ALA A 54 -10.96 41.47 -22.96
CA ALA A 54 -9.63 40.96 -23.23
C ALA A 54 -8.71 41.08 -22.00
N VAL A 55 -8.75 42.19 -21.28
CA VAL A 55 -7.98 42.40 -20.05
C VAL A 55 -8.48 41.50 -18.92
N ALA A 56 -9.81 41.36 -18.75
CA ALA A 56 -10.37 40.40 -17.81
C ALA A 56 -9.92 38.97 -18.12
N ALA A 57 -10.01 38.53 -19.38
CA ALA A 57 -9.54 37.22 -19.82
C ALA A 57 -8.02 37.03 -19.60
N ALA A 58 -7.21 38.04 -19.93
CA ALA A 58 -5.76 38.01 -19.73
C ALA A 58 -5.40 37.90 -18.24
N SER A 59 -6.06 38.68 -17.39
CA SER A 59 -5.86 38.66 -15.94
C SER A 59 -6.19 37.28 -15.33
N GLY A 60 -7.30 36.67 -15.78
CA GLY A 60 -7.68 35.31 -15.39
C GLY A 60 -6.67 34.26 -15.85
N LEU A 61 -6.17 34.35 -17.09
CA LEU A 61 -5.12 33.46 -17.58
C LEU A 61 -3.82 33.62 -16.79
N VAL A 62 -3.38 34.85 -16.50
CA VAL A 62 -2.18 35.11 -15.70
C VAL A 62 -2.29 34.46 -14.33
N LEU A 63 -3.44 34.56 -13.65
CA LEU A 63 -3.66 33.90 -12.37
C LEU A 63 -3.61 32.37 -12.47
N LEU A 64 -4.22 31.78 -13.50
CA LEU A 64 -4.17 30.32 -13.71
C LEU A 64 -2.75 29.83 -13.95
N PHE A 65 -1.94 30.55 -14.73
CA PHE A 65 -0.54 30.20 -14.97
C PHE A 65 0.36 30.48 -13.76
N ALA A 66 0.13 31.57 -13.02
CA ALA A 66 0.89 31.91 -11.81
C ALA A 66 0.66 30.92 -10.67
N THR A 67 -0.54 30.33 -10.59
CA THR A 67 -0.90 29.32 -9.58
C THR A 67 -0.63 27.87 -10.02
N ARG A 68 -0.06 27.67 -11.21
CA ARG A 68 0.34 26.35 -11.72
C ARG A 68 1.32 25.68 -10.75
N GLY A 69 1.05 24.42 -10.41
CA GLY A 69 1.88 23.61 -9.50
C GLY A 69 1.52 23.75 -8.02
N THR A 70 0.62 24.67 -7.66
CA THR A 70 0.17 24.90 -6.29
C THR A 70 -1.07 24.05 -5.93
N LEU A 71 -1.33 23.89 -4.62
CA LEU A 71 -2.52 23.21 -4.10
C LEU A 71 -3.82 24.00 -4.30
N SER A 72 -3.75 25.30 -4.61
CA SER A 72 -4.90 26.19 -4.81
C SER A 72 -5.36 26.26 -6.27
N ILE A 73 -4.68 25.60 -7.22
CA ILE A 73 -4.99 25.70 -8.66
C ILE A 73 -6.46 25.44 -9.01
N LYS A 74 -7.11 24.45 -8.36
CA LYS A 74 -8.53 24.16 -8.58
C LYS A 74 -9.44 25.28 -8.08
N ALA A 75 -9.07 25.90 -6.94
CA ALA A 75 -9.80 27.04 -6.39
C ALA A 75 -9.63 28.28 -7.28
N THR A 76 -8.42 28.53 -7.79
CA THR A 76 -8.18 29.57 -8.81
C THR A 76 -8.98 29.29 -10.08
N GLY A 77 -9.06 28.04 -10.54
CA GLY A 77 -9.89 27.60 -11.66
C GLY A 77 -11.36 27.97 -11.48
N TRP A 78 -11.94 27.62 -10.32
CA TRP A 78 -13.32 28.01 -9.98
C TRP A 78 -13.50 29.52 -9.89
N GLY A 79 -12.54 30.24 -9.30
CA GLY A 79 -12.57 31.70 -9.20
C GLY A 79 -12.55 32.41 -10.55
N VAL A 80 -11.66 31.99 -11.47
CA VAL A 80 -11.58 32.56 -12.82
C VAL A 80 -12.81 32.18 -13.67
N ALA A 81 -13.34 30.96 -13.53
CA ALA A 81 -14.58 30.57 -14.20
C ALA A 81 -15.78 31.41 -13.71
N ALA A 82 -15.90 31.60 -12.39
CA ALA A 82 -16.94 32.46 -11.81
C ALA A 82 -16.77 33.92 -12.25
N GLY A 83 -15.54 34.44 -12.26
CA GLY A 83 -15.22 35.78 -12.76
C GLY A 83 -15.61 35.98 -14.22
N ALA A 84 -15.31 35.01 -15.09
CA ALA A 84 -15.71 35.06 -16.50
C ALA A 84 -17.24 35.10 -16.67
N ILE A 85 -17.97 34.28 -15.91
CA ILE A 85 -19.44 34.27 -15.94
C ILE A 85 -20.00 35.62 -15.45
N LEU A 86 -19.47 36.15 -14.34
CA LEU A 86 -19.92 37.44 -13.79
C LEU A 86 -19.71 38.59 -14.77
N VAL A 87 -18.57 38.64 -15.44
CA VAL A 87 -18.27 39.68 -16.44
C VAL A 87 -19.18 39.56 -17.67
N LEU A 88 -19.47 38.34 -18.14
CA LEU A 88 -20.43 38.13 -19.24
C LEU A 88 -21.86 38.54 -18.85
N LEU A 89 -22.30 38.20 -17.64
CA LEU A 89 -23.61 38.62 -17.13
C LEU A 89 -23.72 40.14 -17.02
N PHE A 90 -22.65 40.80 -16.56
CA PHE A 90 -22.60 42.26 -16.47
C PHE A 90 -22.67 42.92 -17.86
N ASP A 91 -21.95 42.40 -18.87
CA ASP A 91 -22.00 42.91 -20.25
C ASP A 91 -23.42 42.80 -20.84
N VAL A 92 -24.08 41.65 -20.64
CA VAL A 92 -25.48 41.44 -21.08
C VAL A 92 -26.41 42.44 -20.39
N ALA A 93 -26.31 42.58 -19.06
CA ALA A 93 -27.13 43.53 -18.30
C ALA A 93 -26.91 44.99 -18.74
N ALA A 94 -25.66 45.38 -19.00
CA ALA A 94 -25.32 46.73 -19.47
C ALA A 94 -25.82 47.00 -20.91
N LYS A 95 -25.89 45.99 -21.78
CA LYS A 95 -26.50 46.09 -23.12
C LYS A 95 -28.02 46.21 -23.05
N ILE A 96 -28.67 45.40 -22.21
CA ILE A 96 -30.12 45.47 -21.97
C ILE A 96 -30.51 46.84 -21.41
N SER A 97 -29.79 47.34 -20.40
CA SER A 97 -30.04 48.65 -19.79
C SER A 97 -29.90 49.78 -20.81
N ARG A 98 -28.83 49.78 -21.63
CA ARG A 98 -28.65 50.75 -22.70
C ARG A 98 -29.77 50.70 -23.75
N HIS A 99 -30.21 49.50 -24.12
CA HIS A 99 -31.31 49.35 -25.06
C HIS A 99 -32.64 49.85 -24.48
N PHE A 100 -32.88 49.64 -23.18
CA PHE A 100 -34.07 50.12 -22.48
C PHE A 100 -34.07 51.65 -22.32
N LEU A 101 -32.90 52.25 -22.07
CA LEU A 101 -32.71 53.70 -22.00
C LEU A 101 -32.78 54.39 -23.37
N SER A 102 -32.38 53.71 -24.45
CA SER A 102 -32.44 54.24 -25.82
C SER A 102 -33.79 54.05 -26.51
N SER A 103 -34.67 53.21 -25.96
CA SER A 103 -36.02 52.94 -26.48
C SER A 103 -37.10 53.82 -25.82
N GLY A 104 -36.74 55.03 -25.44
CA GLY A 104 -37.69 56.11 -25.20
C GLY A 104 -38.24 56.66 -26.53
N GLY A 105 -39.13 55.90 -27.17
CA GLY A 105 -39.95 56.33 -28.31
C GLY A 105 -39.35 56.04 -29.69
N ASP A 106 -39.43 54.79 -30.16
CA ASP A 106 -40.05 54.45 -31.46
C ASP A 106 -40.03 52.93 -31.71
N ALA A 107 -40.97 52.50 -32.55
CA ALA A 107 -41.45 51.14 -32.74
C ALA A 107 -40.36 50.11 -33.12
N ILE A 108 -40.66 48.84 -32.80
CA ILE A 108 -39.90 47.64 -33.12
C ILE A 108 -39.63 47.57 -34.62
N ASP A 109 -38.44 48.00 -35.05
CA ASP A 109 -37.94 47.67 -36.38
C ASP A 109 -37.14 46.35 -36.29
N ALA A 110 -37.76 45.28 -36.81
CA ALA A 110 -37.22 43.92 -36.82
C ALA A 110 -35.99 43.74 -37.75
N SER A 111 -35.38 44.84 -38.19
CA SER A 111 -34.21 44.90 -39.07
C SER A 111 -32.87 44.94 -38.29
N GLY A 112 -32.90 45.23 -36.98
CA GLY A 112 -31.71 45.39 -36.12
C GLY A 112 -30.89 44.13 -35.84
N PHE A 113 -31.40 42.93 -36.15
CA PHE A 113 -30.65 41.67 -36.03
C PHE A 113 -29.73 41.37 -37.23
N SER A 114 -29.76 42.18 -38.29
CA SER A 114 -29.07 41.90 -39.55
C SER A 114 -27.65 42.48 -39.68
N ARG A 115 -27.16 43.22 -38.67
CA ARG A 115 -25.74 43.63 -38.57
C ARG A 115 -25.15 43.17 -37.23
N LEU A 116 -24.91 41.86 -37.11
CA LEU A 116 -23.89 41.38 -36.19
C LEU A 116 -22.53 41.85 -36.71
N ASP A 117 -22.12 43.06 -36.33
CA ASP A 117 -20.73 43.45 -36.46
C ASP A 117 -19.90 42.41 -35.70
N VAL A 118 -19.03 41.70 -36.43
CA VAL A 118 -18.26 40.58 -35.89
C VAL A 118 -17.25 41.06 -34.83
N ALA A 119 -16.84 42.33 -34.91
CA ALA A 119 -15.83 42.93 -34.05
C ALA A 119 -16.22 42.99 -32.54
N PRO A 120 -17.39 43.52 -32.12
CA PRO A 120 -17.80 43.55 -30.72
C PRO A 120 -18.06 42.16 -30.09
N ALA A 121 -18.21 41.09 -30.89
CA ALA A 121 -18.34 39.72 -30.38
C ALA A 121 -17.00 39.09 -29.95
N ILE A 122 -15.86 39.63 -30.41
CA ILE A 122 -14.53 39.07 -30.14
C ILE A 122 -14.20 39.05 -28.64
N GLY A 123 -14.51 40.14 -27.93
CA GLY A 123 -14.26 40.27 -26.48
C GLY A 123 -14.96 39.18 -25.65
N PRO A 124 -16.31 39.09 -25.72
CA PRO A 124 -17.06 38.04 -25.04
C PRO A 124 -16.63 36.61 -25.41
N VAL A 125 -16.27 36.35 -26.68
CA VAL A 125 -15.77 35.04 -27.12
C VAL A 125 -14.43 34.71 -26.47
N LEU A 126 -13.47 35.65 -26.42
CA LEU A 126 -12.19 35.45 -25.72
C LEU A 126 -12.38 35.15 -24.23
N LEU A 127 -13.31 35.86 -23.59
CA LEU A 127 -13.65 35.65 -22.19
C LEU A 127 -14.33 34.29 -21.96
N ALA A 128 -15.22 33.87 -22.86
CA ALA A 128 -15.86 32.55 -22.81
C ALA A 128 -14.84 31.42 -22.98
N LEU A 129 -13.86 31.56 -23.89
CA LEU A 129 -12.75 30.62 -24.04
C LEU A 129 -11.88 30.55 -22.77
N CYS A 130 -11.58 31.70 -22.16
CA CYS A 130 -10.90 31.78 -20.87
C CYS A 130 -11.69 31.06 -19.77
N GLY A 131 -13.01 31.31 -19.68
CA GLY A 131 -13.91 30.65 -18.74
C GLY A 131 -13.99 29.13 -18.96
N GLY A 132 -14.06 28.67 -20.20
CA GLY A 132 -14.02 27.25 -20.55
C GLY A 132 -12.69 26.58 -20.16
N PHE A 133 -11.56 27.25 -20.39
CA PHE A 133 -10.25 26.78 -19.92
C PHE A 133 -10.17 26.78 -18.38
N ALA A 134 -10.69 27.80 -17.71
CA ALA A 134 -10.73 27.89 -16.25
C ALA A 134 -11.59 26.79 -15.63
N LEU A 135 -12.74 26.46 -16.23
CA LEU A 135 -13.59 25.33 -15.84
C LEU A 135 -12.83 24.00 -15.98
N ARG A 136 -12.09 23.83 -17.08
CA ARG A 136 -11.20 22.68 -17.27
C ARG A 136 -10.13 22.60 -16.17
N VAL A 137 -9.53 23.73 -15.77
CA VAL A 137 -8.57 23.80 -14.65
C VAL A 137 -9.25 23.54 -13.30
N ALA A 138 -10.49 23.97 -13.10
CA ALA A 138 -11.25 23.74 -11.89
C ALA A 138 -11.50 22.24 -11.64
N VAL A 139 -11.80 21.50 -12.71
CA VAL A 139 -12.03 20.05 -12.67
C VAL A 139 -10.71 19.27 -12.60
N LEU A 140 -9.80 19.51 -13.55
CA LEU A 140 -8.58 18.71 -13.74
C LEU A 140 -7.38 19.20 -12.89
N GLY A 141 -7.44 20.40 -12.32
CA GLY A 141 -6.32 21.00 -11.57
C GLY A 141 -5.07 21.16 -12.43
N ASN A 142 -3.91 20.79 -11.88
CA ASN A 142 -2.63 20.88 -12.57
C ASN A 142 -2.57 20.03 -13.86
N ALA A 143 -3.39 18.99 -13.98
CA ALA A 143 -3.48 18.17 -15.19
C ALA A 143 -4.19 18.87 -16.38
N ALA A 144 -4.79 20.04 -16.17
CA ALA A 144 -5.30 20.87 -17.26
C ALA A 144 -4.18 21.49 -18.11
N PHE A 145 -2.99 21.67 -17.53
CA PHE A 145 -1.79 22.12 -18.22
C PHE A 145 -1.07 20.94 -18.91
N GLN A 146 -0.01 21.22 -19.68
CA GLN A 146 0.78 20.18 -20.37
C GLN A 146 1.00 18.97 -19.46
N ARG A 147 0.55 17.80 -19.95
CA ARG A 147 0.76 16.52 -19.27
C ARG A 147 2.27 16.31 -19.11
N ARG A 148 2.71 15.98 -17.89
CA ARG A 148 4.10 15.58 -17.63
C ARG A 148 4.47 14.30 -18.39
N GLU A 149 3.47 13.49 -18.76
CA GLU A 149 3.66 12.26 -19.50
C GLU A 149 3.76 12.50 -21.02
N PRO A 150 4.72 11.86 -21.70
CA PRO A 150 4.78 11.87 -23.16
C PRO A 150 3.52 11.22 -23.75
N LYS A 151 3.10 11.69 -24.92
CA LYS A 151 1.91 11.15 -25.59
C LYS A 151 2.20 9.72 -26.06
N ARG A 152 1.53 8.75 -25.43
CA ARG A 152 1.70 7.32 -25.74
C ARG A 152 0.89 6.92 -26.97
N ILE A 153 1.49 6.10 -27.83
CA ILE A 153 0.86 5.52 -29.01
C ILE A 153 0.38 4.11 -28.66
N ARG A 154 -0.85 3.77 -29.08
CA ARG A 154 -1.48 2.46 -28.84
C ARG A 154 -1.77 1.74 -30.17
N GLY A 155 -2.00 0.43 -30.09
CA GLY A 155 -2.41 -0.41 -31.23
C GLY A 155 -1.30 -0.64 -32.25
N ARG A 156 -1.66 -0.81 -33.53
CA ARG A 156 -0.72 -1.15 -34.62
C ARG A 156 0.42 -0.14 -34.82
N ARG A 157 0.29 1.08 -34.29
CA ARG A 157 1.32 2.14 -34.36
C ARG A 157 2.34 2.08 -33.22
N ALA A 158 2.14 1.21 -32.23
CA ALA A 158 3.01 1.07 -31.07
C ALA A 158 4.23 0.17 -31.38
N LEU A 159 5.13 0.66 -32.23
CA LEU A 159 6.27 -0.09 -32.78
C LEU A 159 7.26 -0.63 -31.74
N HIS A 160 7.32 -0.03 -30.54
CA HIS A 160 8.30 -0.35 -29.49
C HIS A 160 7.66 -0.94 -28.22
N GLY A 161 6.41 -1.40 -28.32
CA GLY A 161 5.63 -1.92 -27.19
C GLY A 161 4.45 -1.03 -26.85
N ASN A 162 3.45 -1.65 -26.24
CA ASN A 162 2.14 -1.06 -25.93
C ASN A 162 1.82 -1.12 -24.42
N ALA A 163 2.86 -1.22 -23.56
CA ALA A 163 2.65 -1.24 -22.12
C ALA A 163 1.91 0.03 -21.67
N ASP A 164 0.97 -0.15 -20.76
CA ASP A 164 0.16 0.94 -20.20
C ASP A 164 -0.28 0.62 -18.76
N TRP A 165 -0.72 1.64 -18.05
CA TRP A 165 -1.26 1.47 -16.71
C TRP A 165 -2.66 0.85 -16.75
N MET A 166 -2.97 0.01 -15.77
CA MET A 166 -4.32 -0.47 -15.54
C MET A 166 -5.28 0.71 -15.35
N SER A 167 -6.42 0.69 -16.04
CA SER A 167 -7.46 1.70 -15.82
C SER A 167 -8.09 1.51 -14.44
N LEU A 168 -8.48 2.61 -13.79
CA LEU A 168 -9.14 2.54 -12.47
C LEU A 168 -10.47 1.78 -12.52
N ALA A 169 -11.20 1.83 -13.64
CA ALA A 169 -12.40 1.02 -13.85
C ALA A 169 -12.08 -0.48 -13.87
N LYS A 170 -10.98 -0.89 -14.51
CA LYS A 170 -10.52 -2.28 -14.48
C LYS A 170 -10.03 -2.67 -13.09
N ALA A 171 -9.31 -1.78 -12.40
CA ALA A 171 -8.85 -2.00 -11.03
C ALA A 171 -10.02 -2.19 -10.06
N SER A 172 -11.06 -1.36 -10.14
CA SER A 172 -12.26 -1.46 -9.30
C SER A 172 -13.10 -2.71 -9.59
N LYS A 173 -13.00 -3.28 -10.80
CA LYS A 173 -13.65 -4.55 -11.15
C LYS A 173 -12.83 -5.75 -10.66
N LEU A 174 -11.50 -5.64 -10.70
CA LEU A 174 -10.58 -6.68 -10.24
C LEU A 174 -10.49 -6.74 -8.71
N PHE A 175 -10.50 -5.58 -8.08
CA PHE A 175 -10.45 -5.38 -6.64
C PHE A 175 -11.70 -4.62 -6.24
N GLY A 176 -12.65 -5.32 -5.62
CA GLY A 176 -13.90 -4.73 -5.16
C GLY A 176 -13.67 -3.72 -4.02
N GLU A 177 -14.77 -3.20 -3.48
CA GLU A 177 -14.74 -2.22 -2.37
C GLU A 177 -14.91 -2.86 -0.98
N GLY A 178 -15.53 -4.04 -0.92
CA GLY A 178 -15.97 -4.68 0.32
C GLY A 178 -15.28 -6.01 0.58
N GLY A 179 -14.93 -6.25 1.84
CA GLY A 179 -14.36 -7.51 2.35
C GLY A 179 -12.94 -7.82 1.85
N GLY A 180 -12.13 -8.46 2.69
CA GLY A 180 -10.84 -9.01 2.26
C GLY A 180 -9.62 -8.13 2.52
N ILE A 181 -8.59 -8.32 1.70
CA ILE A 181 -7.25 -7.76 1.86
C ILE A 181 -7.20 -6.38 1.23
N VAL A 182 -6.88 -5.35 2.01
CA VAL A 182 -6.82 -3.97 1.50
C VAL A 182 -5.51 -3.76 0.75
N ILE A 183 -5.60 -3.58 -0.57
CA ILE A 183 -4.43 -3.32 -1.44
C ILE A 183 -4.12 -1.83 -1.49
N GLY A 184 -5.14 -0.98 -1.63
CA GLY A 184 -4.92 0.46 -1.81
C GLY A 184 -6.20 1.24 -2.06
N GLU A 185 -6.07 2.37 -2.74
CA GLU A 185 -7.18 3.26 -3.07
C GLU A 185 -7.32 3.44 -4.59
N CYS A 186 -8.56 3.47 -5.06
CA CYS A 186 -8.91 3.55 -6.48
C CYS A 186 -8.76 4.97 -7.05
N TYR A 187 -7.54 5.52 -6.98
CA TYR A 187 -7.18 6.78 -7.63
C TYR A 187 -5.69 6.84 -7.99
N ARG A 188 -5.34 7.76 -8.89
CA ARG A 188 -3.97 8.01 -9.36
C ARG A 188 -3.38 9.20 -8.62
N VAL A 189 -2.37 8.96 -7.78
CA VAL A 189 -1.71 10.00 -6.97
C VAL A 189 -0.98 10.99 -7.86
N ASP A 190 -0.30 10.51 -8.88
CA ASP A 190 0.41 11.32 -9.88
C ASP A 190 -0.49 12.23 -10.74
N HIS A 191 -1.80 11.97 -10.79
CA HIS A 191 -2.79 12.84 -11.43
C HIS A 191 -3.49 13.80 -10.44
N ASP A 192 -3.22 13.68 -9.14
CA ASP A 192 -3.86 14.52 -8.13
C ASP A 192 -3.25 15.94 -8.12
N SER A 193 -4.04 16.92 -7.66
CA SER A 193 -3.56 18.28 -7.41
C SER A 193 -2.35 18.35 -6.46
N ALA A 194 -2.25 17.40 -5.52
CA ALA A 194 -1.16 17.32 -4.55
C ALA A 194 0.11 16.68 -5.12
N ALA A 195 0.09 16.08 -6.32
CA ALA A 195 1.21 15.32 -6.89
C ALA A 195 2.55 16.09 -6.95
N SER A 196 2.52 17.42 -6.98
CA SER A 196 3.72 18.28 -6.98
C SER A 196 4.34 18.52 -5.59
N VAL A 197 3.65 18.14 -4.51
CA VAL A 197 4.08 18.35 -3.13
C VAL A 197 4.43 17.02 -2.48
N ALA A 198 5.46 17.00 -1.64
CA ALA A 198 5.79 15.82 -0.85
C ALA A 198 4.66 15.47 0.13
N PHE A 199 4.38 14.17 0.28
CA PHE A 199 3.39 13.68 1.24
C PHE A 199 3.88 13.86 2.67
N ARG A 200 3.00 14.34 3.55
CA ARG A 200 3.24 14.47 4.99
C ARG A 200 2.05 13.95 5.80
N ALA A 201 2.30 12.97 6.67
CA ALA A 201 1.27 12.37 7.50
C ALA A 201 0.66 13.36 8.51
N ASP A 202 1.43 14.34 8.97
CA ASP A 202 1.01 15.37 9.92
C ASP A 202 0.31 16.58 9.26
N ASN A 203 0.22 16.63 7.93
CA ASN A 203 -0.35 17.76 7.21
C ASN A 203 -1.38 17.33 6.17
N GLU A 204 -2.66 17.45 6.54
CA GLU A 204 -3.82 17.11 5.71
C GLU A 204 -3.86 17.82 4.35
N THR A 205 -3.24 19.00 4.23
CA THR A 205 -3.22 19.74 2.96
C THR A 205 -2.42 19.02 1.87
N THR A 206 -1.50 18.13 2.25
CA THR A 206 -0.66 17.34 1.34
C THR A 206 -1.31 16.05 0.86
N TRP A 207 -2.44 15.66 1.44
CA TRP A 207 -3.10 14.38 1.19
C TRP A 207 -3.77 14.36 -0.21
N GLY A 208 -4.39 15.45 -0.64
CA GLY A 208 -5.12 15.46 -1.91
C GLY A 208 -6.41 14.63 -1.84
N ALA A 209 -6.69 13.79 -2.85
CA ALA A 209 -7.89 12.95 -2.89
C ALA A 209 -7.85 11.70 -2.00
N GLY A 210 -6.67 11.21 -1.62
CA GLY A 210 -6.60 9.96 -0.88
C GLY A 210 -7.21 10.06 0.52
N GLY A 211 -7.75 8.96 0.99
CA GLY A 211 -8.64 8.86 2.13
C GLY A 211 -10.12 9.08 1.78
N LYS A 212 -10.42 9.66 0.60
CA LYS A 212 -11.80 9.87 0.10
C LYS A 212 -12.15 8.97 -1.07
N SER A 213 -11.12 8.46 -1.77
CA SER A 213 -11.28 7.52 -2.87
C SER A 213 -11.73 6.15 -2.36
N LYS A 214 -12.45 5.39 -3.19
CA LYS A 214 -12.88 4.01 -2.88
C LYS A 214 -11.67 3.11 -2.60
N LEU A 215 -11.82 2.15 -1.69
CA LEU A 215 -10.78 1.15 -1.43
C LEU A 215 -10.71 0.14 -2.58
N LEU A 216 -9.52 -0.43 -2.77
CA LEU A 216 -9.29 -1.60 -3.59
C LEU A 216 -9.00 -2.76 -2.65
N CYS A 217 -9.95 -3.68 -2.56
CA CYS A 217 -9.89 -4.85 -1.69
C CYS A 217 -9.79 -6.12 -2.54
N PHE A 218 -8.84 -6.99 -2.20
CA PHE A 218 -8.69 -8.30 -2.78
C PHE A 218 -9.39 -9.33 -1.89
N ASP A 219 -10.45 -9.90 -2.44
CA ASP A 219 -11.34 -10.88 -1.80
C ASP A 219 -10.77 -12.31 -1.75
N ALA A 220 -9.51 -12.50 -2.13
CA ALA A 220 -8.86 -13.82 -2.23
C ALA A 220 -9.59 -14.79 -3.17
N SER A 221 -10.32 -14.30 -4.18
CA SER A 221 -11.09 -15.13 -5.13
C SER A 221 -10.26 -15.78 -6.24
N PHE A 222 -9.08 -15.21 -6.56
CA PHE A 222 -8.27 -15.66 -7.69
C PHE A 222 -6.79 -15.87 -7.33
N GLY A 223 -6.06 -16.47 -8.28
CA GLY A 223 -4.63 -16.73 -8.16
C GLY A 223 -4.31 -17.74 -7.06
N SER A 224 -3.19 -17.55 -6.38
CA SER A 224 -2.82 -18.30 -5.18
C SER A 224 -3.46 -17.77 -3.89
N THR A 225 -4.14 -16.63 -3.94
CA THR A 225 -4.63 -15.86 -2.78
C THR A 225 -3.57 -15.21 -1.90
N HIS A 226 -2.29 -15.41 -2.19
CA HIS A 226 -1.18 -14.80 -1.46
C HIS A 226 -0.83 -13.42 -2.03
N GLY A 227 -0.33 -12.54 -1.16
CA GLY A 227 0.13 -11.19 -1.49
C GLY A 227 1.52 -10.92 -0.91
N ILE A 228 2.29 -10.09 -1.61
CA ILE A 228 3.60 -9.62 -1.11
C ILE A 228 3.62 -8.10 -1.22
N ALA A 229 3.98 -7.42 -0.15
CA ALA A 229 4.14 -5.97 -0.17
C ALA A 229 5.57 -5.58 0.22
N PHE A 230 6.22 -4.87 -0.70
CA PHE A 230 7.51 -4.24 -0.47
C PHE A 230 7.29 -2.76 -0.14
N ALA A 231 7.78 -2.34 1.01
CA ALA A 231 7.80 -0.93 1.37
C ALA A 231 9.04 -0.60 2.18
N GLY A 232 9.81 0.40 1.74
CA GLY A 232 11.00 0.85 2.46
C GLY A 232 10.70 1.29 3.90
N SER A 233 11.75 1.49 4.69
CA SER A 233 11.62 2.01 6.06
C SER A 233 10.85 3.34 6.08
N GLY A 234 9.95 3.51 7.06
CA GLY A 234 9.01 4.63 7.12
C GLY A 234 7.94 4.62 6.02
N GLY A 235 7.91 3.59 5.18
CA GLY A 235 6.96 3.42 4.10
C GLY A 235 5.60 2.90 4.55
N PHE A 236 5.10 3.24 5.75
CA PHE A 236 3.70 3.02 6.16
C PHE A 236 3.13 1.59 5.96
N LYS A 237 3.94 0.52 6.05
CA LYS A 237 3.49 -0.88 5.87
C LYS A 237 2.28 -1.21 6.73
N THR A 238 2.45 -1.06 8.04
CA THR A 238 1.44 -1.36 9.04
C THR A 238 0.22 -0.45 8.89
N THR A 239 0.48 0.83 8.63
CA THR A 239 -0.55 1.86 8.45
C THR A 239 -1.42 1.65 7.21
N SER A 240 -0.87 1.13 6.10
CA SER A 240 -1.59 1.05 4.82
C SER A 240 -2.07 -0.34 4.45
N VAL A 241 -1.46 -1.40 4.98
CA VAL A 241 -1.79 -2.79 4.65
C VAL A 241 -2.32 -3.51 5.89
N THR A 242 -1.53 -3.56 6.98
CA THR A 242 -1.86 -4.36 8.17
C THR A 242 -3.14 -3.92 8.86
N ILE A 243 -3.20 -2.66 9.30
CA ILE A 243 -4.36 -2.13 10.02
C ILE A 243 -5.63 -2.16 9.16
N PRO A 244 -5.64 -1.62 7.92
CA PRO A 244 -6.84 -1.66 7.09
C PRO A 244 -7.32 -3.09 6.79
N THR A 245 -6.39 -4.03 6.56
CA THR A 245 -6.75 -5.44 6.32
C THR A 245 -7.29 -6.09 7.58
N ALA A 246 -6.68 -5.89 8.75
CA ALA A 246 -7.18 -6.44 10.01
C ALA A 246 -8.62 -5.96 10.31
N LEU A 247 -8.95 -4.70 10.02
CA LEU A 247 -10.30 -4.17 10.19
C LEU A 247 -11.34 -4.73 9.21
N LYS A 248 -10.92 -5.19 8.02
CA LYS A 248 -11.80 -5.60 6.91
C LYS A 248 -11.87 -7.10 6.67
N TRP A 249 -10.87 -7.86 7.11
CA TRP A 249 -10.82 -9.31 6.94
C TRP A 249 -11.91 -9.97 7.78
N ASP A 250 -12.60 -10.96 7.22
CA ASP A 250 -13.77 -11.61 7.81
C ASP A 250 -13.54 -13.07 8.20
N GLY A 251 -12.33 -13.59 8.03
CA GLY A 251 -11.93 -14.92 8.49
C GLY A 251 -11.06 -14.87 9.73
N THR A 252 -10.51 -16.04 10.07
CA THR A 252 -9.40 -16.20 11.02
C THR A 252 -8.23 -15.31 10.60
N LEU A 253 -7.67 -14.56 11.53
CA LEU A 253 -6.54 -13.65 11.29
C LEU A 253 -5.38 -13.98 12.22
N VAL A 254 -4.21 -14.30 11.65
CA VAL A 254 -2.96 -14.46 12.40
C VAL A 254 -2.01 -13.34 11.98
N VAL A 255 -1.64 -12.46 12.91
CA VAL A 255 -0.78 -11.30 12.64
C VAL A 255 0.54 -11.42 13.39
N LEU A 256 1.67 -11.33 12.68
CA LEU A 256 2.96 -11.04 13.31
C LEU A 256 3.14 -9.53 13.38
N ASP A 257 3.26 -8.99 14.60
CA ASP A 257 3.36 -7.54 14.85
C ASP A 257 4.63 -7.21 15.66
N PRO A 258 5.76 -6.92 14.97
CA PRO A 258 7.01 -6.52 15.62
C PRO A 258 6.96 -5.17 16.36
N SER A 259 5.96 -4.36 16.06
CA SER A 259 5.80 -3.00 16.61
C SER A 259 4.89 -2.94 17.84
N ASN A 260 4.19 -4.03 18.14
CA ASN A 260 3.18 -4.12 19.19
C ASN A 260 2.15 -2.98 19.11
N GLU A 261 1.75 -2.60 17.90
CA GLU A 261 0.81 -1.50 17.64
C GLU A 261 -0.53 -1.97 17.07
N VAL A 262 -0.56 -3.12 16.41
CA VAL A 262 -1.71 -3.59 15.65
C VAL A 262 -2.82 -4.05 16.58
N ALA A 263 -2.51 -4.97 17.50
CA ALA A 263 -3.52 -5.58 18.37
C ALA A 263 -4.28 -4.53 19.20
N PRO A 264 -3.60 -3.60 19.93
CA PRO A 264 -4.29 -2.56 20.70
C PRO A 264 -5.19 -1.66 19.86
N MET A 265 -4.85 -1.46 18.58
CA MET A 265 -5.61 -0.59 17.69
C MET A 265 -6.88 -1.26 17.16
N VAL A 266 -6.88 -2.57 16.93
CA VAL A 266 -7.98 -3.27 16.24
C VAL A 266 -8.79 -4.22 17.11
N GLU A 267 -8.29 -4.62 18.29
CA GLU A 267 -8.90 -5.71 19.08
C GLU A 267 -10.38 -5.48 19.42
N GLU A 268 -10.79 -4.26 19.76
CA GLU A 268 -12.17 -3.95 20.17
C GLU A 268 -13.12 -4.05 18.98
N HIS A 269 -12.70 -3.57 17.81
CA HIS A 269 -13.45 -3.71 16.58
C HIS A 269 -13.59 -5.19 16.18
N ARG A 270 -12.52 -5.97 16.31
CA ARG A 270 -12.55 -7.42 16.04
C ARG A 270 -13.51 -8.13 16.99
N LYS A 271 -13.45 -7.87 18.30
CA LYS A 271 -14.36 -8.44 19.31
C LYS A 271 -15.82 -8.07 19.04
N THR A 272 -16.09 -6.80 18.70
CA THR A 272 -17.44 -6.32 18.33
C THR A 272 -17.98 -7.02 17.08
N TYR A 273 -17.09 -7.45 16.18
CA TYR A 273 -17.41 -8.24 15.00
C TYR A 273 -17.51 -9.76 15.27
N GLY A 274 -17.64 -10.15 16.54
CA GLY A 274 -17.86 -11.54 16.97
C GLY A 274 -16.63 -12.44 16.85
N ARG A 275 -15.43 -11.86 17.02
CA ARG A 275 -14.15 -12.59 16.96
C ARG A 275 -13.58 -12.88 18.33
N ASP A 276 -12.99 -14.05 18.46
CA ASP A 276 -12.23 -14.46 19.65
C ASP A 276 -10.79 -14.00 19.47
N VAL A 277 -10.39 -12.94 20.18
CA VAL A 277 -9.09 -12.29 19.98
C VAL A 277 -8.11 -12.68 21.07
N PHE A 278 -7.00 -13.31 20.68
CA PHE A 278 -5.89 -13.69 21.56
C PHE A 278 -4.62 -12.91 21.20
N ILE A 279 -3.94 -12.35 22.21
CA ILE A 279 -2.71 -11.57 22.03
C ILE A 279 -1.58 -12.30 22.75
N LEU A 280 -0.64 -12.85 21.96
CA LEU A 280 0.55 -13.52 22.47
C LEU A 280 1.65 -12.48 22.69
N ASN A 281 1.84 -12.07 23.93
CA ASN A 281 2.76 -11.00 24.32
C ASN A 281 3.64 -11.42 25.50
N PRO A 282 4.97 -11.48 25.35
CA PRO A 282 5.88 -11.83 26.45
C PRO A 282 5.84 -10.90 27.67
N LYS A 283 5.26 -9.70 27.53
CA LYS A 283 5.10 -8.74 28.64
C LYS A 283 3.86 -9.06 29.48
N ASP A 284 2.90 -9.78 28.90
CA ASP A 284 1.69 -10.27 29.57
C ASP A 284 1.49 -11.76 29.19
N PRO A 285 2.25 -12.66 29.83
CA PRO A 285 2.29 -14.08 29.47
C PRO A 285 1.08 -14.88 30.01
N THR A 286 -0.08 -14.23 30.20
CA THR A 286 -1.32 -14.87 30.68
C THR A 286 -2.05 -15.64 29.58
N ILE A 287 -1.85 -15.24 28.33
CA ILE A 287 -2.43 -15.87 27.14
C ILE A 287 -1.36 -16.73 26.47
N GLY A 288 -1.65 -18.02 26.32
CA GLY A 288 -0.79 -18.96 25.61
C GLY A 288 -1.54 -20.20 25.16
N PHE A 289 -0.93 -20.95 24.24
CA PHE A 289 -1.43 -22.21 23.73
C PHE A 289 -0.35 -23.28 23.87
N ASN A 290 -0.69 -24.56 23.70
CA ASN A 290 0.29 -25.62 23.70
C ASN A 290 0.71 -25.94 22.27
N ALA A 291 1.96 -25.64 21.90
CA ALA A 291 2.47 -25.87 20.55
C ALA A 291 2.57 -27.36 20.14
N LEU A 292 2.30 -28.29 21.07
CA LEU A 292 2.30 -29.73 20.83
C LEU A 292 0.88 -30.34 20.81
N ASP A 293 -0.18 -29.56 21.07
CA ASP A 293 -1.53 -30.11 21.26
C ASP A 293 -2.11 -30.79 20.01
N TRP A 294 -1.70 -30.36 18.83
CA TRP A 294 -2.14 -30.82 17.51
C TRP A 294 -1.41 -32.07 16.99
N ILE A 295 -0.34 -32.53 17.65
CA ILE A 295 0.47 -33.67 17.18
C ILE A 295 -0.38 -34.93 17.02
N GLY A 296 -0.33 -35.53 15.83
CA GLY A 296 -1.10 -36.72 15.47
C GLY A 296 -2.59 -36.47 15.26
N ARG A 297 -2.99 -35.20 15.14
CA ARG A 297 -4.35 -34.84 14.77
C ARG A 297 -4.39 -34.54 13.28
N HIS A 298 -5.47 -34.94 12.63
CA HIS A 298 -5.80 -34.56 11.25
C HIS A 298 -4.85 -35.09 10.15
N GLY A 299 -4.45 -36.36 10.26
CA GLY A 299 -4.01 -37.16 9.10
C GLY A 299 -2.51 -37.28 8.88
N ALA A 300 -1.68 -36.40 9.45
CA ALA A 300 -0.23 -36.58 9.48
C ALA A 300 0.16 -37.62 10.55
N SER A 301 1.29 -38.29 10.33
CA SER A 301 1.86 -39.17 11.37
C SER A 301 2.38 -38.31 12.52
N LYS A 302 2.30 -38.82 13.75
CA LYS A 302 2.80 -38.09 14.93
C LYS A 302 4.29 -37.77 14.78
N GLU A 303 4.99 -38.67 14.14
CA GLU A 303 6.42 -38.64 13.85
C GLU A 303 6.80 -37.46 12.95
N GLU A 304 6.05 -37.24 11.87
CA GLU A 304 6.23 -36.11 10.96
C GLU A 304 5.95 -34.76 11.65
N ASP A 305 4.90 -34.71 12.47
CA ASP A 305 4.52 -33.52 13.22
C ASP A 305 5.61 -33.10 14.21
N ILE A 306 6.16 -34.09 14.94
CA ILE A 306 7.27 -33.87 15.88
C ILE A 306 8.50 -33.33 15.14
N ALA A 307 8.84 -33.91 13.98
CA ALA A 307 9.96 -33.44 13.18
C ALA A 307 9.75 -32.00 12.67
N ALA A 308 8.51 -31.63 12.33
CA ALA A 308 8.17 -30.26 11.92
C ALA A 308 8.35 -29.26 13.07
N VAL A 309 7.89 -29.57 14.29
CA VAL A 309 8.10 -28.71 15.46
C VAL A 309 9.58 -28.51 15.75
N ALA A 310 10.38 -29.58 15.69
CA ALA A 310 11.81 -29.52 15.91
C ALA A 310 12.50 -28.60 14.88
N SER A 311 12.08 -28.65 13.61
CA SER A 311 12.62 -27.80 12.54
C SER A 311 12.16 -26.33 12.60
N TRP A 312 11.10 -26.01 13.35
CA TRP A 312 10.75 -24.62 13.64
C TRP A 312 11.54 -24.04 14.81
N ILE A 313 12.02 -24.86 15.74
CA ILE A 313 12.91 -24.43 16.81
C ILE A 313 14.32 -24.23 16.26
N MET A 314 14.89 -25.28 15.66
CA MET A 314 16.21 -25.23 15.02
C MET A 314 16.09 -24.46 13.71
N SER A 315 16.78 -23.33 13.52
CA SER A 315 16.77 -22.63 12.22
C SER A 315 17.13 -23.59 11.10
N GLU A 316 16.34 -23.68 10.02
CA GLU A 316 16.73 -24.31 8.75
C GLU A 316 17.65 -23.33 8.00
N SER A 317 18.96 -23.57 7.97
CA SER A 317 19.90 -22.72 7.22
C SER A 317 19.64 -22.89 5.72
N GLY A 318 19.10 -21.85 5.08
CA GLY A 318 19.04 -21.75 3.62
C GLY A 318 20.37 -21.41 2.94
N ARG A 319 21.49 -21.43 3.69
CA ARG A 319 22.85 -21.16 3.19
C ARG A 319 23.74 -22.38 3.43
N ALA A 320 24.70 -22.61 2.54
CA ALA A 320 25.76 -23.59 2.74
C ALA A 320 26.65 -23.14 3.93
N SER A 321 26.49 -23.78 5.08
CA SER A 321 27.43 -23.67 6.20
C SER A 321 28.62 -24.60 5.97
N GLY A 322 29.66 -24.49 6.80
CA GLY A 322 30.74 -25.48 6.79
C GLY A 322 30.21 -26.85 7.19
N HIS A 323 30.68 -27.92 6.54
CA HIS A 323 30.24 -29.31 6.77
C HIS A 323 30.18 -29.73 8.25
N ARG A 324 31.09 -29.21 9.09
CA ARG A 324 31.13 -29.50 10.53
C ARG A 324 29.96 -28.86 11.29
N ASP A 325 29.64 -27.61 11.01
CA ASP A 325 28.54 -26.90 11.66
C ASP A 325 27.19 -27.49 11.26
N ASP A 326 27.07 -27.91 10.00
CA ASP A 326 25.88 -28.62 9.52
C ASP A 326 25.68 -29.97 10.21
N PHE A 327 26.76 -30.74 10.44
CA PHE A 327 26.68 -31.99 11.19
C PHE A 327 26.13 -31.78 12.61
N PHE A 328 26.68 -30.84 13.38
CA PHE A 328 26.23 -30.60 14.76
C PHE A 328 24.80 -30.05 14.80
N ARG A 329 24.43 -29.20 13.84
CA ARG A 329 23.08 -28.64 13.75
C ARG A 329 22.05 -29.72 13.38
N ALA A 330 22.35 -30.60 12.43
CA ALA A 330 21.50 -31.74 12.09
C ALA A 330 21.35 -32.72 13.26
N SER A 331 22.45 -33.01 13.94
CA SER A 331 22.44 -33.87 15.13
C SER A 331 21.65 -33.24 16.30
N ALA A 332 21.74 -31.92 16.48
CA ALA A 332 20.97 -31.19 17.49
C ALA A 332 19.48 -31.19 17.19
N LEU A 333 19.11 -31.07 15.91
CA LEU A 333 17.73 -31.26 15.45
C LEU A 333 17.24 -32.67 15.77
N GLN A 334 18.03 -33.71 15.49
CA GLN A 334 17.66 -35.09 15.81
C GLN A 334 17.52 -35.32 17.33
N LEU A 335 18.39 -34.75 18.15
CA LEU A 335 18.28 -34.82 19.61
C LEU A 335 16.99 -34.15 20.09
N LEU A 336 16.67 -32.98 19.54
CA LEU A 336 15.44 -32.28 19.87
C LEU A 336 14.20 -33.08 19.45
N THR A 337 14.18 -33.65 18.25
CA THR A 337 13.13 -34.56 17.77
C THR A 337 12.94 -35.73 18.74
N ALA A 338 14.03 -36.36 19.18
CA ALA A 338 13.99 -37.49 20.11
C ALA A 338 13.36 -37.09 21.47
N VAL A 339 13.72 -35.93 22.03
CA VAL A 339 13.17 -35.45 23.31
C VAL A 339 11.70 -35.02 23.18
N ILE A 340 11.31 -34.39 22.07
CA ILE A 340 9.89 -34.06 21.81
C ILE A 340 9.09 -35.37 21.65
N ALA A 341 9.64 -36.35 20.95
CA ALA A 341 9.00 -37.65 20.75
C ALA A 341 8.83 -38.42 22.06
N ASP A 342 9.82 -38.41 22.96
CA ASP A 342 9.65 -38.96 24.31
C ASP A 342 8.49 -38.29 25.04
N VAL A 343 8.46 -36.95 25.08
CA VAL A 343 7.37 -36.22 25.74
C VAL A 343 6.00 -36.56 25.17
N CYS A 344 5.87 -36.72 23.85
CA CYS A 344 4.57 -36.94 23.19
C CYS A 344 4.15 -38.41 23.13
N LEU A 345 5.08 -39.35 22.95
CA LEU A 345 4.80 -40.72 22.48
C LEU A 345 5.23 -41.82 23.44
N SER A 346 6.20 -41.60 24.35
CA SER A 346 6.72 -42.70 25.18
C SER A 346 5.76 -43.21 26.25
N GLY A 347 4.72 -42.41 26.56
CA GLY A 347 3.79 -42.70 27.66
C GLY A 347 4.32 -42.32 29.05
N HIS A 348 5.56 -41.82 29.15
CA HIS A 348 6.17 -41.40 30.42
C HIS A 348 5.69 -40.04 30.92
N THR A 349 5.08 -39.23 30.06
CA THR A 349 4.63 -37.88 30.39
C THR A 349 3.11 -37.79 30.37
N ASP A 350 2.51 -37.33 31.46
CA ASP A 350 1.07 -37.03 31.52
C ASP A 350 0.67 -36.07 30.39
N LYS A 351 -0.50 -36.28 29.77
CA LYS A 351 -1.02 -35.43 28.68
C LYS A 351 -0.98 -33.92 28.98
N ARG A 352 -1.29 -33.51 30.22
CA ARG A 352 -1.26 -32.10 30.66
C ARG A 352 0.14 -31.46 30.62
N ASN A 353 1.18 -32.29 30.69
CA ASN A 353 2.58 -31.89 30.72
C ASN A 353 3.27 -32.10 29.36
N GLN A 354 2.55 -32.52 28.32
CA GLN A 354 3.08 -32.68 26.97
C GLN A 354 3.19 -31.33 26.27
N ASN A 355 4.19 -30.54 26.67
CA ASN A 355 4.42 -29.18 26.16
C ASN A 355 5.92 -28.89 26.01
N LEU A 356 6.25 -27.80 25.30
CA LEU A 356 7.64 -27.43 25.03
C LEU A 356 8.43 -27.03 26.29
N ARG A 357 7.77 -26.58 27.36
CA ARG A 357 8.44 -26.31 28.65
C ARG A 357 8.96 -27.60 29.28
N THR A 358 8.21 -28.70 29.21
CA THR A 358 8.67 -30.03 29.65
C THR A 358 9.81 -30.54 28.79
N VAL A 359 9.73 -30.38 27.47
CA VAL A 359 10.84 -30.70 26.54
C VAL A 359 12.11 -29.96 26.96
N ARG A 360 12.01 -28.65 27.24
CA ARG A 360 13.14 -27.85 27.71
C ARG A 360 13.67 -28.34 29.05
N ALA A 361 12.81 -28.69 30.00
CA ALA A 361 13.22 -29.20 31.31
C ALA A 361 14.02 -30.50 31.18
N ASN A 362 13.55 -31.42 30.34
CA ASN A 362 14.24 -32.69 30.06
C ASN A 362 15.58 -32.46 29.35
N LEU A 363 15.60 -31.61 28.32
CA LEU A 363 16.81 -31.30 27.55
C LEU A 363 17.86 -30.56 28.39
N SER A 364 17.46 -29.79 29.41
CA SER A 364 18.39 -29.00 30.25
C SER A 364 19.02 -29.78 31.40
N GLU A 365 18.77 -31.08 31.51
CA GLU A 365 19.44 -31.90 32.51
C GLU A 365 20.96 -31.93 32.28
N PRO A 366 21.78 -32.03 33.35
CA PRO A 366 23.22 -32.18 33.19
C PRO A 366 23.55 -33.33 32.24
N GLU A 367 24.57 -33.16 31.41
CA GLU A 367 24.88 -34.06 30.31
C GLU A 367 24.89 -35.56 30.70
N PRO A 368 25.54 -35.98 31.82
CA PRO A 368 25.52 -37.39 32.22
C PRO A 368 24.11 -37.90 32.55
N LYS A 369 23.27 -37.05 33.14
CA LYS A 369 21.88 -37.37 33.48
C LYS A 369 21.01 -37.46 32.23
N LEU A 370 21.21 -36.57 31.27
CA LEU A 370 20.51 -36.62 29.99
C LEU A 370 20.89 -37.88 29.22
N ARG A 371 22.17 -38.27 29.20
CA ARG A 371 22.61 -39.54 28.57
C ARG A 371 21.94 -40.76 29.22
N ALA A 372 21.97 -40.85 30.54
CA ALA A 372 21.29 -41.92 31.28
C ALA A 372 19.76 -41.92 31.05
N ARG A 373 19.15 -40.74 30.83
CA ARG A 373 17.75 -40.63 30.43
C ARG A 373 17.53 -41.19 29.04
N LEU A 374 18.36 -40.84 28.06
CA LEU A 374 18.28 -41.35 26.70
C LEU A 374 18.43 -42.88 26.66
N GLU A 375 19.39 -43.43 27.39
CA GLU A 375 19.54 -44.89 27.57
C GLU A 375 18.27 -45.53 28.13
N ARG A 376 17.70 -44.96 29.20
CA ARG A 376 16.44 -45.46 29.78
C ARG A 376 15.28 -45.37 28.79
N ILE A 377 15.16 -44.28 28.03
CA ILE A 377 14.12 -44.11 27.01
C ILE A 377 14.24 -45.20 25.95
N HIS A 378 15.47 -45.49 25.50
CA HIS A 378 15.73 -46.54 24.52
C HIS A 378 15.29 -47.93 25.02
N GLU A 379 15.51 -48.23 26.30
CA GLU A 379 15.12 -49.51 26.92
C GLU A 379 13.61 -49.63 27.21
N THR A 380 12.97 -48.54 27.66
CA THR A 380 11.63 -48.58 28.29
C THR A 380 10.49 -48.07 27.40
N SER A 381 10.79 -47.27 26.38
CA SER A 381 9.77 -46.67 25.50
C SER A 381 8.92 -47.76 24.82
N GLN A 382 7.63 -47.48 24.65
CA GLN A 382 6.72 -48.34 23.88
C GLN A 382 6.66 -47.95 22.39
N SER A 383 7.36 -46.87 21.98
CA SER A 383 7.40 -46.40 20.59
C SER A 383 8.75 -46.74 19.94
N ASP A 384 8.69 -47.50 18.84
CA ASP A 384 9.87 -47.83 18.03
C ASP A 384 10.53 -46.57 17.44
N PHE A 385 9.73 -45.62 16.95
CA PHE A 385 10.24 -44.33 16.47
C PHE A 385 11.08 -43.59 17.54
N VAL A 386 10.62 -43.56 18.79
CA VAL A 386 11.38 -42.94 19.89
C VAL A 386 12.69 -43.72 20.12
N LYS A 387 12.65 -45.05 20.13
CA LYS A 387 13.85 -45.88 20.33
C LYS A 387 14.89 -45.66 19.25
N GLU A 388 14.47 -45.64 17.98
CA GLU A 388 15.35 -45.43 16.83
C GLU A 388 16.00 -44.05 16.85
N ASN A 389 15.23 -43.00 17.15
CA ASN A 389 15.76 -41.63 17.22
C ASN A 389 16.74 -41.43 18.39
N VAL A 390 16.58 -42.16 19.49
CA VAL A 390 17.45 -42.08 20.66
C VAL A 390 18.72 -42.94 20.52
N ALA A 391 18.65 -44.06 19.79
CA ALA A 391 19.73 -45.03 19.63
C ALA A 391 21.05 -44.40 19.12
N THR A 392 20.96 -43.40 18.25
CA THR A 392 22.12 -42.68 17.70
C THR A 392 22.93 -41.94 18.76
N PHE A 393 22.32 -41.58 19.89
CA PHE A 393 22.96 -40.85 20.99
C PHE A 393 23.52 -41.77 22.08
N VAL A 394 22.93 -42.95 22.27
CA VAL A 394 23.37 -43.93 23.28
C VAL A 394 24.82 -44.34 23.05
N ASN A 395 25.18 -44.62 21.80
CA ASN A 395 26.53 -45.05 21.42
C ASN A 395 27.47 -43.90 21.02
N MET A 396 27.04 -42.64 21.15
CA MET A 396 27.84 -41.48 20.75
C MET A 396 28.94 -41.18 21.77
N THR A 397 30.14 -40.85 21.30
CA THR A 397 31.25 -40.45 22.18
C THR A 397 30.88 -39.21 23.00
N PRO A 398 31.36 -39.08 24.27
CA PRO A 398 31.07 -37.93 25.12
C PRO A 398 31.37 -36.60 24.43
N GLU A 399 32.53 -36.46 23.79
CA GLU A 399 32.97 -35.20 23.18
C GLU A 399 32.05 -34.77 22.03
N THR A 400 31.58 -35.72 21.22
CA THR A 400 30.65 -35.44 20.12
C THR A 400 29.29 -35.07 20.68
N PHE A 401 28.81 -35.80 21.69
CA PHE A 401 27.55 -35.55 22.35
C PHE A 401 27.51 -34.17 23.02
N SER A 402 28.57 -33.74 23.71
CA SER A 402 28.67 -32.40 24.28
C SER A 402 28.48 -31.30 23.23
N GLY A 403 29.05 -31.47 22.03
CA GLY A 403 28.88 -30.53 20.92
C GLY A 403 27.45 -30.48 20.38
N VAL A 404 26.77 -31.63 20.27
CA VAL A 404 25.36 -31.72 19.87
C VAL A 404 24.45 -31.10 20.92
N TYR A 405 24.65 -31.48 22.18
CA TYR A 405 23.93 -30.98 23.35
C TYR A 405 24.03 -29.45 23.45
N ALA A 406 25.23 -28.88 23.34
CA ALA A 406 25.43 -27.43 23.41
C ALA A 406 24.63 -26.67 22.34
N ASN A 407 24.55 -27.20 21.12
CA ASN A 407 23.74 -26.59 20.05
C ASN A 407 22.24 -26.69 20.33
N ALA A 408 21.75 -27.85 20.79
CA ALA A 408 20.34 -28.01 21.14
C ALA A 408 19.93 -27.11 22.33
N ILE A 409 20.79 -26.96 23.33
CA ILE A 409 20.57 -26.06 24.47
C ILE A 409 20.50 -24.60 24.02
N LYS A 410 21.38 -24.18 23.11
CA LYS A 410 21.43 -22.81 22.59
C LYS A 410 20.11 -22.45 21.88
N GLU A 411 19.65 -23.29 20.95
CA GLU A 411 18.46 -23.03 20.15
C GLU A 411 17.15 -23.11 20.96
N THR A 412 17.15 -23.87 22.07
CA THR A 412 16.02 -23.96 23.00
C THR A 412 16.12 -23.02 24.20
N HIS A 413 17.18 -22.20 24.30
CA HIS A 413 17.44 -21.39 25.49
C HIS A 413 16.27 -20.44 25.81
N TRP A 414 15.58 -19.91 24.80
CA TRP A 414 14.46 -19.01 25.00
C TRP A 414 13.29 -19.66 25.78
N LEU A 415 13.12 -20.99 25.71
CA LEU A 415 12.14 -21.73 26.51
C LEU A 415 12.46 -21.74 28.01
N SER A 416 13.67 -21.32 28.41
CA SER A 416 14.01 -21.16 29.83
C SER A 416 13.33 -19.96 30.47
N TYR A 417 13.05 -18.91 29.70
CA TYR A 417 12.34 -17.73 30.19
C TYR A 417 10.85 -18.06 30.38
N PRO A 418 10.31 -17.94 31.60
CA PRO A 418 8.91 -18.32 31.87
C PRO A 418 7.91 -17.58 30.99
N ASN A 419 8.17 -16.30 30.70
CA ASN A 419 7.29 -15.46 29.90
C ASN A 419 7.25 -15.85 28.41
N TYR A 420 8.34 -16.39 27.84
CA TYR A 420 8.30 -16.91 26.46
C TYR A 420 7.72 -18.32 26.41
N ALA A 421 8.08 -19.17 27.38
CA ALA A 421 7.57 -20.54 27.44
C ALA A 421 6.06 -20.58 27.64
N ALA A 422 5.50 -19.67 28.44
CA ALA A 422 4.06 -19.57 28.68
C ALA A 422 3.25 -19.38 27.39
N LEU A 423 3.80 -18.69 26.38
CA LEU A 423 3.09 -18.43 25.11
C LEU A 423 2.84 -19.70 24.29
N VAL A 424 3.77 -20.66 24.37
CA VAL A 424 3.79 -21.90 23.56
C VAL A 424 3.61 -23.19 24.38
N SER A 425 3.40 -23.05 25.68
CA SER A 425 3.12 -24.15 26.63
C SER A 425 1.93 -23.83 27.53
N GLY A 426 1.08 -22.90 27.10
CA GLY A 426 -0.14 -22.50 27.80
C GLY A 426 -1.35 -23.35 27.40
N SER A 427 -2.53 -22.97 27.90
CA SER A 427 -3.78 -23.68 27.64
C SER A 427 -4.99 -22.74 27.58
N THR A 428 -4.78 -21.48 27.22
CA THR A 428 -5.85 -20.46 27.14
C THR A 428 -6.79 -20.72 25.96
N PHE A 429 -6.24 -21.24 24.86
CA PHE A 429 -6.97 -21.68 23.67
C PHE A 429 -6.24 -22.88 23.05
N ALA A 430 -6.94 -23.63 22.21
CA ALA A 430 -6.39 -24.76 21.46
C ALA A 430 -6.05 -24.36 20.03
N THR A 431 -5.07 -25.01 19.42
CA THR A 431 -4.76 -24.79 18.00
C THR A 431 -5.94 -25.13 17.08
N ASP A 432 -6.80 -26.06 17.50
CA ASP A 432 -8.04 -26.43 16.81
C ASP A 432 -9.04 -25.27 16.71
N ASP A 433 -8.98 -24.30 17.63
CA ASP A 433 -9.88 -23.14 17.61
C ASP A 433 -9.63 -22.25 16.38
N LEU A 434 -8.45 -22.28 15.76
CA LEU A 434 -8.19 -21.52 14.53
C LEU A 434 -9.10 -21.97 13.38
N ALA A 435 -9.48 -23.25 13.35
CA ALA A 435 -10.29 -23.85 12.29
C ALA A 435 -11.78 -23.48 12.38
N ASN A 436 -12.22 -22.77 13.43
CA ASN A 436 -13.61 -22.32 13.56
C ASN A 436 -13.95 -21.09 12.67
N GLY A 437 -12.94 -20.44 12.08
CA GLY A 437 -13.08 -19.25 11.22
C GLY A 437 -13.28 -17.92 11.95
N LYS A 438 -13.27 -17.90 13.29
CA LYS A 438 -13.59 -16.75 14.15
C LYS A 438 -12.45 -16.33 15.08
N THR A 439 -11.43 -17.17 15.22
CA THR A 439 -10.29 -16.93 16.11
C THR A 439 -9.26 -16.00 15.45
N ASP A 440 -8.85 -14.95 16.17
CA ASP A 440 -7.77 -14.06 15.76
C ASP A 440 -6.61 -14.14 16.75
N ILE A 441 -5.39 -14.20 16.21
CA ILE A 441 -4.17 -14.31 17.00
C ILE A 441 -3.21 -13.19 16.59
N PHE A 442 -2.83 -12.37 17.56
CA PHE A 442 -1.82 -11.33 17.39
C PHE A 442 -0.54 -11.76 18.11
N ILE A 443 0.53 -11.98 17.35
CA ILE A 443 1.87 -12.32 17.83
C ILE A 443 2.64 -11.01 18.04
N ALA A 444 2.59 -10.47 19.25
CA ALA A 444 3.15 -9.17 19.63
C ALA A 444 4.56 -9.33 20.22
N LEU A 445 5.51 -9.68 19.34
CA LEU A 445 6.92 -9.88 19.69
C LEU A 445 7.75 -8.69 19.20
N ASP A 446 8.37 -7.92 20.10
CA ASP A 446 9.19 -6.79 19.67
C ASP A 446 10.39 -7.22 18.80
N LEU A 447 10.87 -6.29 17.96
CA LEU A 447 11.98 -6.55 17.04
C LEU A 447 13.21 -7.16 17.74
N LYS A 448 13.52 -6.71 18.95
CA LYS A 448 14.65 -7.22 19.73
C LYS A 448 14.45 -8.71 20.08
N THR A 449 13.25 -9.08 20.50
CA THR A 449 12.90 -10.48 20.81
C THR A 449 12.94 -11.33 19.55
N LEU A 450 12.42 -10.83 18.42
CA LEU A 450 12.48 -11.54 17.14
C LEU A 450 13.92 -11.77 16.65
N GLU A 451 14.81 -10.78 16.81
CA GLU A 451 16.23 -10.91 16.42
C GLU A 451 16.98 -11.90 17.31
N MET A 452 16.73 -11.90 18.62
CA MET A 452 17.42 -12.80 19.55
C MET A 452 16.84 -14.22 19.57
N HIS A 453 15.52 -14.35 19.36
CA HIS A 453 14.77 -15.58 19.59
C HIS A 453 13.76 -15.86 18.47
N ALA A 454 14.19 -15.80 17.20
CA ALA A 454 13.33 -16.06 16.04
C ALA A 454 12.60 -17.42 16.12
N GLY A 455 13.19 -18.42 16.77
CA GLY A 455 12.57 -19.74 16.99
C GLY A 455 11.20 -19.67 17.69
N LEU A 456 11.00 -18.72 18.61
CA LEU A 456 9.71 -18.52 19.27
C LEU A 456 8.60 -18.18 18.26
N ALA A 457 8.85 -17.21 17.38
CA ALA A 457 7.90 -16.80 16.35
C ALA A 457 7.67 -17.91 15.31
N ARG A 458 8.74 -18.61 14.92
CA ARG A 458 8.68 -19.73 13.98
C ARG A 458 7.80 -20.87 14.51
N VAL A 459 7.94 -21.24 15.79
CA VAL A 459 7.10 -22.26 16.42
C VAL A 459 5.63 -21.84 16.40
N MET A 460 5.32 -20.58 16.76
CA MET A 460 3.93 -20.11 16.76
C MET A 460 3.32 -20.12 15.36
N ILE A 461 3.99 -19.52 14.38
CA ILE A 461 3.51 -19.44 13.00
C ILE A 461 3.41 -20.81 12.36
N GLY A 462 4.44 -21.66 12.54
CA GLY A 462 4.45 -23.02 12.02
C GLY A 462 3.32 -23.86 12.59
N THR A 463 3.10 -23.78 13.90
CA THR A 463 2.01 -24.50 14.58
C THR A 463 0.64 -24.08 14.03
N PHE A 464 0.39 -22.77 13.93
CA PHE A 464 -0.89 -22.26 13.43
C PHE A 464 -1.13 -22.60 11.95
N LEU A 465 -0.09 -22.51 11.12
CA LEU A 465 -0.18 -22.94 9.71
C LEU A 465 -0.51 -24.43 9.62
N ASN A 466 0.19 -25.26 10.37
CA ASN A 466 0.01 -26.71 10.27
C ASN A 466 -1.34 -27.17 10.85
N ALA A 467 -1.82 -26.53 11.91
CA ALA A 467 -3.14 -26.77 12.49
C ALA A 467 -4.27 -26.53 11.47
N ILE A 468 -4.12 -25.55 10.57
CA ILE A 468 -5.08 -25.31 9.49
C ILE A 468 -4.83 -26.23 8.30
N TYR A 469 -3.57 -26.47 7.94
CA TYR A 469 -3.19 -27.33 6.82
C TYR A 469 -3.73 -28.75 6.99
N GLY A 470 -3.61 -29.34 8.20
CA GLY A 470 -4.12 -30.67 8.50
C GLY A 470 -5.64 -30.82 8.34
N ARG A 471 -6.41 -29.71 8.34
CA ARG A 471 -7.87 -29.76 8.17
C ARG A 471 -8.32 -30.09 6.76
N ASP A 472 -7.41 -30.18 5.80
CA ASP A 472 -7.72 -30.53 4.40
C ASP A 472 -8.85 -29.69 3.78
N GLY A 473 -8.86 -28.38 4.11
CA GLY A 473 -9.87 -27.44 3.62
C GLY A 473 -11.22 -27.48 4.35
N ALA A 474 -11.37 -28.32 5.39
CA ALA A 474 -12.57 -28.37 6.23
C ALA A 474 -12.62 -27.20 7.25
N MET A 475 -12.66 -25.97 6.73
CA MET A 475 -12.71 -24.74 7.51
C MET A 475 -13.70 -23.74 6.88
N PRO A 476 -14.56 -23.08 7.67
CA PRO A 476 -15.42 -22.02 7.15
C PRO A 476 -14.59 -20.79 6.79
N GLY A 477 -14.66 -20.37 5.53
CA GLY A 477 -13.93 -19.20 5.03
C GLY A 477 -12.44 -19.48 4.84
N ARG A 478 -11.60 -18.49 5.16
CA ARG A 478 -10.15 -18.56 4.94
C ARG A 478 -9.39 -17.97 6.13
N ALA A 479 -8.22 -18.51 6.43
CA ALA A 479 -7.29 -17.96 7.40
C ALA A 479 -6.26 -17.06 6.71
N LEU A 480 -6.13 -15.83 7.19
CA LEU A 480 -5.12 -14.90 6.71
C LEU A 480 -3.95 -14.82 7.69
N PHE A 481 -2.76 -15.18 7.21
CA PHE A 481 -1.50 -14.94 7.89
C PHE A 481 -0.89 -13.64 7.36
N LEU A 482 -1.00 -12.59 8.16
CA LEU A 482 -0.40 -11.29 7.88
C LEU A 482 0.91 -11.17 8.64
N LEU A 483 2.00 -11.46 7.96
CA LEU A 483 3.31 -11.55 8.57
C LEU A 483 4.09 -10.26 8.28
N ASP A 484 4.20 -9.38 9.28
CA ASP A 484 5.06 -8.21 9.16
C ASP A 484 6.52 -8.58 9.44
N GLU A 485 7.43 -7.94 8.71
CA GLU A 485 8.88 -8.13 8.82
C GLU A 485 9.33 -9.61 8.78
N VAL A 486 8.75 -10.39 7.86
CA VAL A 486 8.98 -11.85 7.67
C VAL A 486 10.46 -12.20 7.54
N ALA A 487 11.29 -11.25 7.09
CA ALA A 487 12.71 -11.45 6.96
C ALA A 487 13.41 -11.88 8.26
N ARG A 488 12.83 -11.54 9.43
CA ARG A 488 13.35 -11.93 10.76
C ARG A 488 13.10 -13.39 11.12
N LEU A 489 12.14 -14.04 10.47
CA LEU A 489 11.87 -15.46 10.68
C LEU A 489 12.93 -16.34 10.02
N GLY A 490 13.59 -15.85 8.97
CA GLY A 490 14.50 -16.65 8.16
C GLY A 490 13.75 -17.67 7.29
N PHE A 491 14.45 -18.73 6.88
CA PHE A 491 13.87 -19.77 6.04
C PHE A 491 12.93 -20.65 6.87
N MET A 492 11.73 -20.90 6.32
CA MET A 492 10.74 -21.80 6.89
C MET A 492 10.09 -22.61 5.76
N ARG A 493 10.34 -23.92 5.72
CA ARG A 493 9.75 -24.80 4.71
C ARG A 493 8.22 -24.76 4.68
N ILE A 494 7.56 -24.63 5.84
CA ILE A 494 6.09 -24.57 5.93
C ILE A 494 5.50 -23.34 5.20
N LEU A 495 6.24 -22.23 5.09
CA LEU A 495 5.80 -21.07 4.31
C LEU A 495 5.84 -21.36 2.80
N GLU A 496 6.83 -22.13 2.33
CA GLU A 496 6.88 -22.57 0.93
C GLU A 496 5.77 -23.58 0.61
N THR A 497 5.51 -24.52 1.52
CA THR A 497 4.38 -25.44 1.39
C THR A 497 3.05 -24.68 1.35
N ALA A 498 2.88 -23.68 2.23
CA ALA A 498 1.70 -22.83 2.23
C ALA A 498 1.59 -21.96 0.96
N ARG A 499 2.70 -21.49 0.38
CA ARG A 499 2.73 -20.80 -0.93
C ARG A 499 2.19 -21.65 -2.06
N ASP A 500 2.61 -22.92 -2.11
CA ASP A 500 2.34 -23.81 -3.24
C ASP A 500 0.96 -24.47 -3.15
N ALA A 501 0.55 -24.86 -1.94
CA ALA A 501 -0.66 -25.65 -1.73
C ALA A 501 -1.71 -24.96 -0.82
N GLY A 502 -1.31 -23.96 -0.03
CA GLY A 502 -2.14 -23.37 1.03
C GLY A 502 -3.48 -22.83 0.56
N ARG A 503 -3.60 -22.41 -0.71
CA ARG A 503 -4.88 -21.98 -1.29
C ARG A 503 -6.01 -23.00 -1.07
N LYS A 504 -5.74 -24.28 -1.34
CA LYS A 504 -6.72 -25.37 -1.26
C LYS A 504 -7.16 -25.63 0.19
N TYR A 505 -6.27 -25.39 1.14
CA TYR A 505 -6.50 -25.54 2.58
C TYR A 505 -7.10 -24.28 3.23
N GLY A 506 -7.52 -23.29 2.45
CA GLY A 506 -8.09 -22.04 2.99
C GLY A 506 -7.06 -21.08 3.57
N ILE A 507 -5.77 -21.24 3.30
CA ILE A 507 -4.69 -20.36 3.79
C ILE A 507 -4.43 -19.23 2.78
N SER A 508 -4.38 -18.00 3.28
CA SER A 508 -3.87 -16.81 2.59
C SER A 508 -2.66 -16.28 3.33
N LEU A 509 -1.66 -15.80 2.59
CA LEU A 509 -0.43 -15.22 3.14
C LEU A 509 -0.30 -13.79 2.64
N ILE A 510 -0.03 -12.86 3.53
CA ILE A 510 0.49 -11.53 3.19
C ILE A 510 1.85 -11.39 3.85
N LEU A 511 2.89 -11.32 3.02
CA LEU A 511 4.25 -11.16 3.49
C LEU A 511 4.71 -9.71 3.27
N LEU A 512 5.14 -9.05 4.33
CA LEU A 512 5.64 -7.67 4.27
C LEU A 512 7.17 -7.65 4.34
N TYR A 513 7.81 -7.07 3.34
CA TYR A 513 9.28 -6.94 3.23
C TYR A 513 9.68 -5.47 3.08
N GLN A 514 10.88 -5.09 3.56
CA GLN A 514 11.40 -3.75 3.29
C GLN A 514 11.96 -3.61 1.88
N SER A 515 12.57 -4.69 1.38
CA SER A 515 13.21 -4.72 0.07
C SER A 515 13.21 -6.14 -0.52
N ILE A 516 13.45 -6.23 -1.83
CA ILE A 516 13.66 -7.52 -2.51
C ILE A 516 14.91 -8.22 -1.95
N GLY A 517 15.93 -7.46 -1.56
CA GLY A 517 17.17 -7.99 -0.96
C GLY A 517 16.91 -8.78 0.32
N GLN A 518 16.11 -8.25 1.24
CA GLN A 518 15.73 -8.96 2.47
C GLN A 518 15.05 -10.30 2.17
N MET A 519 14.13 -10.31 1.20
CA MET A 519 13.43 -11.53 0.81
C MET A 519 14.38 -12.59 0.23
N ARG A 520 15.32 -12.18 -0.63
CA ARG A 520 16.36 -13.08 -1.17
C ARG A 520 17.22 -13.67 -0.06
N GLU A 521 17.55 -12.88 0.95
CA GLU A 521 18.30 -13.34 2.12
C GLU A 521 17.52 -14.38 2.94
N SER A 522 16.22 -14.17 3.15
CA SER A 522 15.39 -15.08 3.95
C SER A 522 15.19 -16.47 3.33
N PHE A 523 15.10 -16.56 2.01
CA PHE A 523 14.78 -17.83 1.32
C PHE A 523 15.99 -18.52 0.66
N GLY A 524 17.22 -18.04 0.90
CA GLY A 524 18.42 -18.72 0.38
C GLY A 524 18.78 -18.36 -1.07
N GLY A 525 18.42 -17.16 -1.53
CA GLY A 525 18.93 -16.60 -2.78
C GLY A 525 17.86 -16.18 -3.78
N ARG A 526 18.32 -15.91 -5.02
CA ARG A 526 17.48 -15.33 -6.09
C ARG A 526 16.44 -16.30 -6.62
N ASP A 527 16.77 -17.59 -6.73
CA ASP A 527 15.90 -18.59 -7.34
C ASP A 527 14.69 -18.89 -6.44
N ALA A 528 14.93 -19.06 -5.14
CA ALA A 528 13.85 -19.27 -4.17
C ALA A 528 12.93 -18.05 -4.06
N ALA A 529 13.49 -16.83 -4.05
CA ALA A 529 12.69 -15.61 -4.07
C ALA A 529 11.84 -15.49 -5.35
N SER A 530 12.34 -15.97 -6.49
CA SER A 530 11.62 -15.92 -7.78
C SER A 530 10.32 -16.75 -7.75
N LYS A 531 10.33 -17.92 -7.11
CA LYS A 531 9.12 -18.76 -6.92
C LYS A 531 7.98 -18.01 -6.23
N TRP A 532 8.31 -17.16 -5.27
CA TRP A 532 7.34 -16.31 -4.60
C TRP A 532 6.79 -15.20 -5.50
N PHE A 533 7.63 -14.61 -6.36
CA PHE A 533 7.16 -13.62 -7.35
C PHE A 533 6.22 -14.24 -8.39
N GLU A 534 6.41 -15.51 -8.73
CA GLU A 534 5.56 -16.29 -9.64
C GLU A 534 4.26 -16.74 -8.98
N SER A 535 4.32 -17.11 -7.71
CA SER A 535 3.17 -17.65 -6.99
C SER A 535 2.24 -16.57 -6.43
N ALA A 536 2.73 -15.38 -6.06
CA ALA A 536 1.89 -14.35 -5.45
C ALA A 536 0.82 -13.81 -6.42
N SER A 537 -0.42 -13.67 -5.93
CA SER A 537 -1.55 -13.16 -6.73
C SER A 537 -1.41 -11.68 -7.04
N TRP A 538 -0.84 -10.94 -6.09
CA TRP A 538 -0.50 -9.54 -6.25
C TRP A 538 0.81 -9.20 -5.52
N ILE A 539 1.54 -8.25 -6.07
CA ILE A 539 2.79 -7.75 -5.50
C ILE A 539 2.78 -6.24 -5.54
N SER A 540 2.90 -5.59 -4.38
CA SER A 540 2.94 -4.13 -4.28
C SER A 540 4.33 -3.62 -3.94
N PHE A 541 4.66 -2.44 -4.50
CA PHE A 541 5.89 -1.71 -4.26
C PHE A 541 5.56 -0.27 -3.89
N SER A 542 6.08 0.21 -2.77
CA SER A 542 5.92 1.58 -2.30
C SER A 542 7.17 2.08 -1.59
N ALA A 543 7.39 3.39 -1.53
CA ALA A 543 8.54 4.00 -0.84
C ALA A 543 9.89 3.32 -1.15
N ILE A 544 10.17 3.11 -2.44
CA ILE A 544 11.37 2.41 -2.91
C ILE A 544 12.54 3.37 -2.95
N ASN A 545 13.61 3.04 -2.23
CA ASN A 545 14.85 3.81 -2.20
C ASN A 545 16.02 3.11 -2.91
N ASP A 546 15.87 1.82 -3.23
CA ASP A 546 16.92 1.01 -3.84
C ASP A 546 16.87 1.10 -5.38
N PRO A 547 17.96 1.54 -6.05
CA PRO A 547 18.03 1.63 -7.51
C PRO A 547 17.82 0.28 -8.23
N GLU A 548 18.30 -0.85 -7.66
CA GLU A 548 18.12 -2.16 -8.29
C GLU A 548 16.63 -2.55 -8.33
N THR A 549 15.92 -2.35 -7.22
CA THR A 549 14.48 -2.55 -7.13
C THR A 549 13.72 -1.60 -8.08
N ALA A 550 14.17 -0.36 -8.23
CA ALA A 550 13.56 0.59 -9.17
C ALA A 550 13.75 0.17 -10.65
N ASP A 551 14.93 -0.34 -11.01
CA ASP A 551 15.18 -0.90 -12.34
C ASP A 551 14.32 -2.14 -12.61
N TYR A 552 14.20 -3.03 -11.62
CA TYR A 552 13.31 -4.19 -11.68
C TYR A 552 11.84 -3.77 -11.92
N ILE A 553 11.33 -2.79 -11.18
CA ILE A 553 9.95 -2.28 -11.34
C ILE A 553 9.75 -1.67 -12.74
N SER A 554 10.69 -0.85 -13.20
CA SER A 554 10.68 -0.24 -14.53
C SER A 554 10.62 -1.32 -15.63
N ARG A 555 11.51 -2.31 -15.57
CA ARG A 555 11.53 -3.45 -16.52
C ARG A 555 10.23 -4.26 -16.46
N ARG A 556 9.71 -4.55 -15.27
CA ARG A 556 8.46 -5.31 -15.08
C ARG A 556 7.23 -4.56 -15.60
N CYS A 557 7.25 -3.22 -15.57
CA CYS A 557 6.20 -2.39 -16.17
C CYS A 557 6.23 -2.41 -17.71
N GLY A 558 7.37 -2.74 -18.32
CA GLY A 558 7.53 -2.88 -19.76
C GLY A 558 7.75 -1.58 -20.52
N MET A 559 7.90 -1.71 -21.83
CA MET A 559 8.18 -0.61 -22.76
C MET A 559 6.92 -0.12 -23.44
N THR A 560 6.85 1.19 -23.66
CA THR A 560 5.76 1.86 -24.35
C THR A 560 6.31 2.73 -25.47
N THR A 561 5.48 2.91 -26.50
CA THR A 561 5.83 3.74 -27.66
C THR A 561 5.35 5.17 -27.42
N VAL A 562 6.26 6.13 -27.49
CA VAL A 562 5.96 7.56 -27.25
C VAL A 562 6.18 8.40 -28.50
N GLU A 563 5.33 9.41 -28.67
CA GLU A 563 5.46 10.44 -29.69
C GLU A 563 6.24 11.63 -29.11
N ILE A 564 7.40 11.91 -29.68
CA ILE A 564 8.26 13.04 -29.34
C ILE A 564 8.05 14.13 -30.40
N ASP A 565 7.47 15.25 -29.98
CA ASP A 565 7.38 16.46 -30.79
C ASP A 565 8.77 17.12 -30.89
N LYS A 566 9.39 17.09 -32.06
CA LYS A 566 10.55 17.93 -32.38
C LYS A 566 10.05 19.23 -32.99
N ILE A 567 10.26 20.33 -32.28
CA ILE A 567 9.99 21.68 -32.78
C ILE A 567 11.34 22.30 -33.14
N SER A 568 11.64 22.40 -34.42
CA SER A 568 12.76 23.24 -34.87
C SER A 568 12.23 24.64 -35.20
N ARG A 569 12.93 25.65 -34.71
CA ARG A 569 12.71 27.06 -35.08
C ARG A 569 13.97 27.57 -35.73
N SER A 570 13.89 27.96 -36.98
CA SER A 570 14.95 28.71 -37.65
C SER A 570 14.53 30.17 -37.74
N PHE A 571 15.45 31.06 -37.38
CA PHE A 571 15.30 32.49 -37.55
C PHE A 571 16.01 32.89 -38.84
N GLN A 572 15.27 33.47 -39.78
CA GLN A 572 15.82 34.09 -40.99
C GLN A 572 15.36 35.55 -41.08
N ALA A 573 16.13 36.38 -41.79
CA ALA A 573 15.91 37.83 -41.88
C ALA A 573 14.53 38.25 -42.45
N LYS A 574 13.78 37.32 -43.08
CA LYS A 574 12.42 37.56 -43.64
C LYS A 574 11.27 36.85 -42.88
N GLY A 575 11.53 36.23 -41.73
CA GLY A 575 10.47 35.63 -40.92
C GLY A 575 10.91 34.42 -40.10
N THR A 576 10.03 33.96 -39.22
CA THR A 576 10.24 32.75 -38.43
C THR A 576 9.58 31.56 -39.11
N SER A 577 10.36 30.52 -39.42
CA SER A 577 9.81 29.23 -39.87
C SER A 577 9.77 28.27 -38.70
N ARG A 578 8.60 27.65 -38.48
CA ARG A 578 8.39 26.66 -37.43
C ARG A 578 8.02 25.33 -38.07
N THR A 579 8.97 24.41 -38.11
CA THR A 579 8.72 23.03 -38.54
C THR A 579 8.43 22.17 -37.32
N ARG A 580 7.30 21.45 -37.35
CA ARG A 580 6.94 20.46 -36.33
C ARG A 580 7.05 19.08 -36.95
N SER A 581 7.95 18.26 -36.44
CA SER A 581 8.06 16.85 -36.80
C SER A 581 7.79 15.97 -35.59
N THR A 582 7.10 14.86 -35.80
CA THR A 582 6.76 13.89 -34.76
C THR A 582 7.63 12.66 -34.93
N GLN A 583 8.45 12.34 -33.94
CA GLN A 583 9.27 11.13 -33.94
C GLN A 583 8.69 10.11 -32.97
N VAL A 584 8.62 8.86 -33.40
CA VAL A 584 8.24 7.73 -32.54
C VAL A 584 9.48 7.17 -31.87
N ALA A 585 9.42 6.95 -30.55
CA ALA A 585 10.53 6.40 -29.78
C ALA A 585 10.07 5.38 -28.74
N SER A 586 10.97 4.50 -28.32
CA SER A 586 10.76 3.56 -27.20
C SER A 586 11.05 4.25 -25.87
N ARG A 587 10.19 4.07 -24.88
CA ARG A 587 10.41 4.54 -23.51
C ARG A 587 9.86 3.52 -22.51
N PRO A 588 10.52 3.24 -21.38
CA PRO A 588 9.91 2.50 -20.28
C PRO A 588 8.59 3.16 -19.84
N LEU A 589 7.63 2.35 -19.38
CA LEU A 589 6.33 2.86 -18.89
C LEU A 589 6.54 3.87 -17.75
N ILE A 590 7.49 3.58 -16.87
CA ILE A 590 8.02 4.44 -15.82
C ILE A 590 9.54 4.27 -15.78
N LEU A 591 10.30 5.35 -15.69
CA LEU A 591 11.75 5.30 -15.60
C LEU A 591 12.19 4.95 -14.17
N PRO A 592 13.35 4.31 -13.96
CA PRO A 592 13.81 3.96 -12.61
C PRO A 592 13.88 5.16 -11.65
N HIS A 593 14.35 6.33 -12.12
CA HIS A 593 14.37 7.53 -11.30
C HIS A 593 12.96 8.07 -10.97
N GLU A 594 11.96 7.84 -11.84
CA GLU A 594 10.56 8.20 -11.56
C GLU A 594 9.97 7.31 -10.47
N VAL A 595 10.40 6.05 -10.39
CA VAL A 595 10.04 5.13 -9.29
C VAL A 595 10.62 5.62 -7.97
N LEU A 596 11.90 5.99 -7.94
CA LEU A 596 12.56 6.53 -6.74
C LEU A 596 11.97 7.86 -6.25
N GLN A 597 11.35 8.63 -7.16
CA GLN A 597 10.71 9.91 -6.84
C GLN A 597 9.19 9.79 -6.60
N MET A 598 8.64 8.57 -6.56
CA MET A 598 7.24 8.37 -6.22
C MET A 598 6.93 8.91 -4.83
N ARG A 599 5.71 9.43 -4.65
CA ARG A 599 5.26 9.88 -3.32
C ARG A 599 5.10 8.67 -2.38
N ALA A 600 5.34 8.89 -1.09
CA ALA A 600 5.24 7.85 -0.07
C ALA A 600 3.82 7.26 0.10
N ASP A 601 2.78 8.00 -0.30
CA ASP A 601 1.37 7.57 -0.32
C ASP A 601 0.93 6.94 -1.65
N GLU A 602 1.88 6.66 -2.55
CA GLU A 602 1.68 6.02 -3.84
C GLU A 602 2.34 4.62 -3.87
N GLN A 603 1.79 3.74 -4.71
CA GLN A 603 2.33 2.41 -4.93
C GLN A 603 2.12 1.93 -6.38
N ILE A 604 2.92 0.93 -6.77
CA ILE A 604 2.72 0.14 -7.98
C ILE A 604 2.39 -1.29 -7.58
N VAL A 605 1.28 -1.81 -8.10
CA VAL A 605 0.79 -3.16 -7.85
C VAL A 605 0.82 -3.96 -9.14
N PHE A 606 1.42 -5.13 -9.10
CA PHE A 606 1.42 -6.10 -10.19
C PHE A 606 0.45 -7.23 -9.88
N THR A 607 -0.33 -7.64 -10.87
CA THR A 607 -1.18 -8.84 -10.81
C THR A 607 -0.98 -9.65 -12.08
N SER A 608 -1.11 -10.98 -11.97
CA SER A 608 -0.94 -11.86 -13.12
C SER A 608 -2.00 -11.58 -14.20
N GLY A 609 -1.59 -11.62 -15.47
CA GLY A 609 -2.47 -11.41 -16.62
C GLY A 609 -3.01 -9.99 -16.81
N ASN A 610 -2.54 -9.01 -16.03
CA ASN A 610 -3.07 -7.65 -16.04
C ASN A 610 -1.97 -6.59 -16.15
N PRO A 611 -2.26 -5.41 -16.73
CA PRO A 611 -1.32 -4.29 -16.75
C PRO A 611 -0.97 -3.84 -15.33
N PRO A 612 0.19 -3.23 -15.08
CA PRO A 612 0.56 -2.72 -13.76
C PRO A 612 -0.43 -1.65 -13.30
N LEU A 613 -0.78 -1.66 -12.03
CA LEU A 613 -1.65 -0.67 -11.40
C LEU A 613 -0.80 0.33 -10.61
N ARG A 614 -0.85 1.60 -10.99
CA ARG A 614 -0.36 2.70 -10.16
C ARG A 614 -1.54 3.26 -9.37
N CYS A 615 -1.48 3.27 -8.04
CA CYS A 615 -2.61 3.70 -7.22
C CYS A 615 -2.17 4.31 -5.88
N GLY A 616 -3.11 4.95 -5.18
CA GLY A 616 -2.90 5.44 -3.83
C GLY A 616 -2.87 4.32 -2.79
N ARG A 617 -2.31 4.62 -1.63
CA ARG A 617 -2.25 3.72 -0.48
C ARG A 617 -3.35 4.02 0.52
N ALA A 618 -3.91 2.97 1.12
CA ALA A 618 -5.02 3.06 2.07
C ALA A 618 -4.53 3.41 3.49
N LEU A 619 -3.97 4.61 3.68
CA LEU A 619 -3.48 5.03 4.99
C LEU A 619 -4.66 5.28 5.95
N TRP A 620 -4.78 4.48 7.01
CA TRP A 620 -5.97 4.49 7.88
C TRP A 620 -6.30 5.86 8.48
N PHE A 621 -5.30 6.68 8.82
CA PHE A 621 -5.52 7.99 9.45
C PHE A 621 -6.16 9.02 8.52
N ARG A 622 -6.13 8.78 7.20
CA ARG A 622 -6.78 9.63 6.20
C ARG A 622 -8.26 9.31 6.01
N ARG A 623 -8.72 8.19 6.58
CA ARG A 623 -10.04 7.59 6.33
C ARG A 623 -10.88 7.64 7.59
N SER A 624 -11.95 8.44 7.57
CA SER A 624 -12.86 8.54 8.71
C SER A 624 -13.47 7.21 9.09
N GLU A 625 -13.85 6.41 8.10
CA GLU A 625 -14.50 5.11 8.28
C GLU A 625 -13.57 4.05 8.88
N LEU A 626 -12.25 4.15 8.70
CA LEU A 626 -11.30 3.27 9.39
C LEU A 626 -10.94 3.85 10.76
N ARG A 627 -10.79 5.18 10.86
CA ARG A 627 -10.40 5.85 12.10
C ARG A 627 -11.42 5.68 13.23
N ILE A 628 -12.71 5.58 12.91
CA ILE A 628 -13.77 5.37 13.92
C ILE A 628 -13.70 3.96 14.53
N CYS A 629 -13.16 2.99 13.79
CA CYS A 629 -13.00 1.61 14.26
C CYS A 629 -11.73 1.38 15.10
N LEU A 630 -10.88 2.40 15.26
CA LEU A 630 -9.56 2.25 15.88
C LEU A 630 -9.50 2.86 17.27
N ASN A 631 -8.85 2.15 18.18
CA ASN A 631 -8.44 2.67 19.49
C ASN A 631 -7.16 3.51 19.38
N GLU A 632 -6.85 4.28 20.43
CA GLU A 632 -5.69 5.17 20.41
C GLU A 632 -4.38 4.39 20.25
N SER A 633 -3.60 4.74 19.21
CA SER A 633 -2.27 4.17 18.98
C SER A 633 -1.25 4.73 19.99
N ARG A 634 -0.33 3.88 20.45
CA ARG A 634 0.79 4.25 21.33
C ARG A 634 1.73 5.30 20.71
N PHE A 635 1.80 5.37 19.38
CA PHE A 635 2.62 6.34 18.63
C PHE A 635 1.80 7.50 18.04
N GLY A 636 0.48 7.48 18.19
CA GLY A 636 -0.37 8.60 17.81
C GLY A 636 -0.15 9.78 18.76
N GLN A 637 -0.02 11.00 18.22
CA GLN A 637 -0.05 12.20 19.06
C GLN A 637 -1.31 12.17 19.91
N LYS A 638 -1.15 12.23 21.25
CA LYS A 638 -2.25 12.33 22.23
C LYS A 638 -3.26 13.35 21.72
N ARG A 639 -4.51 12.92 21.51
CA ARG A 639 -5.62 13.83 21.24
C ARG A 639 -5.68 14.84 22.39
N LYS A 640 -5.42 16.12 22.11
CA LYS A 640 -5.93 17.18 23.00
C LYS A 640 -7.45 17.07 22.93
N SER A 641 -8.07 16.49 23.95
CA SER A 641 -9.51 16.49 24.08
C SER A 641 -9.98 17.94 24.06
N LYS A 642 -10.60 18.38 22.97
CA LYS A 642 -11.52 19.52 23.08
C LYS A 642 -12.73 18.98 23.82
N SER A 643 -12.78 19.22 25.12
CA SER A 643 -14.03 19.13 25.87
C SER A 643 -15.00 20.09 25.20
N ILE A 644 -16.02 19.54 24.55
CA ILE A 644 -17.21 20.31 24.23
C ILE A 644 -17.98 20.37 25.55
N ARG A 645 -17.94 21.54 26.19
CA ARG A 645 -19.02 22.00 27.07
C ARG A 645 -19.97 22.81 26.22
#